data_AF-A0A3C1SJI4-F1
#
_entry.id   AF-A0A3C1SJI4-F1
#
_cell.length_a   1.000
_cell.length_b   1.000
_cell.length_c   1.000
_cell.angle_alpha   90.00
_cell.angle_beta   90.00
_cell.angle_gamma   90.00
#
_symmetry.space_group_name_H-M   'P 1'
#
loop_
_entity.id
_entity.type
_entity.pdbx_description
1 polymer ?
#
loop_
_entity_poly.entity_id
_entity_poly.type
_entity_poly.pdbx_seq_one_letter_code
_entity_poly.pdbx_strand_id
1 'polypeptide(L)'
;MTRLRTALALLLFLCIPLSFLNGQSIDGIAQTQELAERLHSSGFDFTLQSLVTADQTTFPQNIIVTIPPLSAPPSEIKSTVFVFTQDFASLHPDFIDAFLENLQKLKLSDEILVLFCADEADIEAAASTTRIEGSEVYTYNIEDEDKVCAVIYEESPLMQVIPGSDGKTAPLWLSQAVMEASKNAHCSPTFPGNLMLLYRLSLLDGGKRLSLFLNAELASIGISAPADSKTADFLAQTALTINTMRSDQWDNHYTAVRAGEVTLWTNEFLFVVGHIVIVTFMLITLAFSNFSDSSKNVALKKDFARTWFTFPALLALLSLLLFMFSGIWSCLKDNLYIIEAKVLSTLLCAMVVLCMQIRMRWRISFSVLGYATYILAAFCLIFCSFVDISLVFPFGILYIITLVTRKVRKPSFLILTFPLMLLPFAPYFLHIVQHAPTENLRSAAYTSFTGTVLTALMLSIPLTLWMRIIIALRVLASDTINANTKSLLPSRKTLIRSALTVGISILIASLLVIVPTLLLRPKSFAQKKTSQAVIYTGENKGRIQLSYEESSFMAISARHIIVHTETPVFRYEISVSSSQGIPLYESNYEYVLDEQNRAQFRLPDWPGSDIEIVYSTDDDADSTITLDAYLLNDDKSLERISITYNTAQE
;
A
#
# COMPACT_ATOMS: atom_id res chain seq x y z
N MET A 1 7.71 36.83 -33.02
CA MET A 1 7.49 35.96 -31.83
C MET A 1 6.11 36.09 -31.19
N THR A 2 5.41 37.22 -31.32
CA THR A 2 4.05 37.42 -30.76
C THR A 2 2.94 36.69 -31.53
N ARG A 3 3.01 36.57 -32.86
CA ARG A 3 1.99 35.87 -33.67
C ARG A 3 2.01 34.33 -33.56
N LEU A 4 3.15 33.74 -33.18
CA LEU A 4 3.27 32.29 -32.95
C LEU A 4 2.69 31.88 -31.58
N ARG A 5 2.75 32.78 -30.58
CA ARG A 5 2.16 32.56 -29.25
C ARG A 5 0.63 32.66 -29.27
N THR A 6 0.07 33.57 -30.06
CA THR A 6 -1.39 33.68 -30.22
C THR A 6 -1.97 32.53 -31.05
N ALA A 7 -1.22 32.04 -32.07
CA ALA A 7 -1.63 30.86 -32.83
C ALA A 7 -1.54 29.57 -32.00
N LEU A 8 -0.51 29.41 -31.16
CA LEU A 8 -0.39 28.26 -30.25
C LEU A 8 -1.44 28.30 -29.13
N ALA A 9 -1.80 29.49 -28.63
CA ALA A 9 -2.86 29.66 -27.64
C ALA A 9 -4.26 29.37 -28.23
N LEU A 10 -4.52 29.74 -29.50
CA LEU A 10 -5.75 29.38 -30.19
C LEU A 10 -5.83 27.88 -30.51
N LEU A 11 -4.71 27.24 -30.85
CA LEU A 11 -4.64 25.78 -31.07
C LEU A 11 -4.73 24.98 -29.76
N LEU A 12 -4.26 25.51 -28.63
CA LEU A 12 -4.48 24.94 -27.30
C LEU A 12 -5.93 25.10 -26.82
N PHE A 13 -6.64 26.14 -27.25
CA PHE A 13 -8.07 26.31 -26.97
C PHE A 13 -8.98 25.45 -27.86
N LEU A 14 -8.53 25.12 -29.08
CA LEU A 14 -9.25 24.23 -30.02
C LEU A 14 -8.97 22.72 -29.82
N CYS A 15 -8.04 22.37 -28.93
CA CYS A 15 -7.69 20.99 -28.59
C CYS A 15 -7.95 20.64 -27.11
N ILE A 16 -8.93 21.29 -26.48
CA ILE A 16 -9.55 20.72 -25.27
C ILE A 16 -10.34 19.50 -25.75
N PRO A 17 -10.02 18.29 -25.27
CA PRO A 17 -10.78 17.12 -25.68
C PRO A 17 -12.23 17.33 -25.25
N LEU A 18 -13.16 17.03 -26.17
CA LEU A 18 -14.61 17.05 -25.98
C LEU A 18 -15.09 16.01 -24.92
N SER A 19 -14.23 15.59 -23.99
CA SER A 19 -14.52 14.64 -22.92
C SER A 19 -15.12 15.27 -21.66
N PHE A 20 -15.45 16.57 -21.68
CA PHE A 20 -16.07 17.28 -20.55
C PHE A 20 -17.62 17.34 -20.61
N LEU A 21 -18.24 16.65 -21.56
CA LEU A 21 -19.70 16.54 -21.68
C LEU A 21 -20.10 15.08 -21.48
N ASN A 22 -20.18 14.67 -20.21
CA ASN A 22 -21.07 13.64 -19.67
C ASN A 22 -20.67 13.38 -18.21
N GLY A 23 -20.69 14.43 -17.39
CA GLY A 23 -20.80 14.28 -15.95
C GLY A 23 -22.25 14.55 -15.57
N GLN A 24 -23.15 13.61 -15.86
CA GLN A 24 -24.45 13.67 -15.19
C GLN A 24 -24.16 13.50 -13.69
N SER A 25 -24.68 14.41 -12.87
CA SER A 25 -24.70 14.25 -11.42
C SER A 25 -25.52 13.00 -11.15
N ILE A 26 -24.86 11.91 -10.76
CA ILE A 26 -25.57 10.65 -10.64
C ILE A 26 -26.11 10.54 -9.22
N ASP A 27 -27.43 10.54 -9.10
CA ASP A 27 -28.14 10.16 -7.88
C ASP A 27 -27.93 8.66 -7.65
N GLY A 28 -27.26 8.29 -6.55
CA GLY A 28 -26.91 6.90 -6.23
C GLY A 28 -28.13 5.99 -6.04
N ILE A 29 -29.25 6.54 -5.59
CA ILE A 29 -30.51 5.79 -5.43
C ILE A 29 -31.10 5.50 -6.81
N ALA A 30 -31.14 6.52 -7.68
CA ALA A 30 -31.62 6.35 -9.05
C ALA A 30 -30.77 5.34 -9.84
N GLN A 31 -29.45 5.35 -9.63
CA GLN A 31 -28.53 4.34 -10.18
C GLN A 31 -28.88 2.91 -9.74
N THR A 32 -29.10 2.73 -8.44
CA THR A 32 -29.48 1.43 -7.87
C THR A 32 -30.77 0.94 -8.53
N GLN A 33 -31.77 1.83 -8.66
CA GLN A 33 -33.06 1.50 -9.27
C GLN A 33 -32.93 1.17 -10.76
N GLU A 34 -32.21 1.98 -11.54
CA GLU A 34 -32.01 1.76 -12.98
C GLU A 34 -31.31 0.41 -13.24
N LEU A 35 -30.26 0.10 -12.47
CA LEU A 35 -29.54 -1.17 -12.60
C LEU A 35 -30.42 -2.36 -12.19
N ALA A 36 -31.19 -2.23 -11.11
CA ALA A 36 -32.12 -3.26 -10.65
C ALA A 36 -33.25 -3.53 -11.67
N GLU A 37 -33.86 -2.48 -12.24
CA GLU A 37 -34.88 -2.62 -13.29
C GLU A 37 -34.32 -3.30 -14.54
N ARG A 38 -33.08 -2.94 -14.92
CA ARG A 38 -32.39 -3.59 -16.04
C ARG A 38 -32.17 -5.07 -15.78
N LEU A 39 -31.59 -5.45 -14.64
CA LEU A 39 -31.34 -6.84 -14.28
C LEU A 39 -32.64 -7.65 -14.24
N HIS A 40 -33.72 -7.05 -13.73
CA HIS A 40 -35.05 -7.64 -13.77
C HIS A 40 -35.53 -7.87 -15.21
N SER A 41 -35.38 -6.87 -16.08
CA SER A 41 -35.79 -6.96 -17.49
C SER A 41 -35.00 -8.01 -18.28
N SER A 42 -33.73 -8.22 -17.92
CA SER A 42 -32.86 -9.26 -18.47
C SER A 42 -33.12 -10.65 -17.88
N GLY A 43 -34.02 -10.77 -16.89
CA GLY A 43 -34.45 -12.04 -16.31
C GLY A 43 -33.49 -12.63 -15.28
N PHE A 44 -32.68 -11.81 -14.61
CA PHE A 44 -31.79 -12.24 -13.54
C PHE A 44 -32.45 -12.10 -12.16
N ASP A 45 -32.27 -13.09 -11.31
CA ASP A 45 -32.65 -13.01 -9.89
C ASP A 45 -31.58 -12.25 -9.10
N PHE A 46 -32.00 -11.24 -8.35
CA PHE A 46 -31.11 -10.43 -7.51
C PHE A 46 -31.72 -10.13 -6.15
N THR A 47 -30.84 -9.88 -5.17
CA THR A 47 -31.20 -9.43 -3.84
C THR A 47 -30.58 -8.07 -3.56
N LEU A 48 -31.33 -7.19 -2.90
CA LEU A 48 -30.85 -5.90 -2.46
C LEU A 48 -30.35 -6.00 -1.02
N GLN A 49 -29.15 -5.48 -0.76
CA GLN A 49 -28.56 -5.39 0.56
C GLN A 49 -28.42 -3.92 0.94
N SER A 50 -29.13 -3.50 1.98
CA SER A 50 -29.09 -2.14 2.50
C SER A 50 -27.75 -1.84 3.17
N LEU A 51 -27.23 -0.62 2.98
CA LEU A 51 -25.97 -0.18 3.61
C LEU A 51 -26.13 0.18 5.09
N VAL A 52 -27.35 0.51 5.51
CA VAL A 52 -27.69 0.82 6.90
C VAL A 52 -28.90 -0.01 7.32
N THR A 53 -28.93 -0.39 8.59
CA THR A 53 -30.04 -1.11 9.23
C THR A 53 -31.28 -0.26 9.47
N ALA A 54 -31.13 1.07 9.59
CA ALA A 54 -32.21 1.97 10.01
C ALA A 54 -33.33 2.12 8.97
N ASP A 55 -32.96 2.30 7.69
CA ASP A 55 -33.90 2.53 6.60
C ASP A 55 -33.34 1.95 5.29
N GLN A 56 -34.12 1.08 4.67
CA GLN A 56 -33.72 0.36 3.47
C GLN A 56 -33.83 1.20 2.19
N THR A 57 -34.64 2.28 2.18
CA THR A 57 -34.94 3.02 0.95
C THR A 57 -34.27 4.38 0.84
N THR A 58 -33.74 4.87 1.96
CA THR A 58 -33.17 6.23 2.05
C THR A 58 -31.72 6.31 1.56
N PHE A 59 -31.06 5.18 1.35
CA PHE A 59 -29.69 5.14 0.82
C PHE A 59 -29.58 4.17 -0.35
N PRO A 60 -28.55 4.34 -1.21
CA PRO A 60 -28.18 3.35 -2.20
C PRO A 60 -28.00 1.97 -1.57
N GLN A 61 -28.24 0.92 -2.34
CA GLN A 61 -28.17 -0.46 -1.85
C GLN A 61 -27.23 -1.28 -2.73
N ASN A 62 -26.51 -2.22 -2.14
CA ASN A 62 -25.77 -3.22 -2.91
C ASN A 62 -26.77 -4.11 -3.67
N ILE A 63 -26.43 -4.45 -4.92
CA ILE A 63 -27.21 -5.40 -5.72
C ILE A 63 -26.38 -6.69 -5.84
N ILE A 64 -26.96 -7.82 -5.46
CA ILE A 64 -26.30 -9.12 -5.51
C ILE A 64 -27.09 -10.03 -6.46
N VAL A 65 -26.52 -10.37 -7.61
CA VAL A 65 -27.08 -11.34 -8.55
C VAL A 65 -26.56 -12.72 -8.18
N THR A 66 -27.46 -13.69 -7.99
CA THR A 66 -27.10 -15.05 -7.57
C THR A 66 -27.28 -16.01 -8.74
N ILE A 67 -26.23 -16.75 -9.08
CA ILE A 67 -26.27 -17.83 -10.06
C ILE A 67 -26.19 -19.15 -9.30
N PRO A 68 -27.28 -19.94 -9.25
CA PRO A 68 -27.37 -21.10 -8.38
C PRO A 68 -26.47 -22.25 -8.87
N PRO A 69 -25.94 -23.08 -7.93
CA PRO A 69 -25.13 -24.24 -8.27
C PRO A 69 -26.00 -25.37 -8.86
N LEU A 70 -25.39 -26.24 -9.68
CA LEU A 70 -26.14 -27.28 -10.40
C LEU A 70 -26.69 -28.39 -9.49
N SER A 71 -25.98 -28.83 -8.43
CA SER A 71 -26.38 -30.00 -7.60
C SER A 71 -25.63 -30.16 -6.26
N ALA A 72 -25.12 -29.10 -5.62
CA ALA A 72 -24.40 -29.25 -4.34
C ALA A 72 -25.37 -29.26 -3.13
N PRO A 73 -25.16 -30.13 -2.11
CA PRO A 73 -25.91 -30.05 -0.86
C PRO A 73 -25.61 -28.75 -0.11
N PRO A 74 -26.60 -28.11 0.54
CA PRO A 74 -26.48 -26.74 1.07
C PRO A 74 -25.36 -26.54 2.11
N SER A 75 -24.91 -27.60 2.78
CA SER A 75 -23.83 -27.53 3.78
C SER A 75 -22.41 -27.44 3.19
N GLU A 76 -22.24 -27.73 1.89
CA GLU A 76 -20.93 -27.75 1.19
C GLU A 76 -20.85 -26.72 0.06
N ILE A 77 -21.88 -25.89 -0.13
CA ILE A 77 -21.86 -24.86 -1.18
C ILE A 77 -20.76 -23.86 -0.83
N LYS A 78 -19.81 -23.73 -1.75
CA LYS A 78 -18.81 -22.67 -1.72
C LYS A 78 -19.24 -21.59 -2.70
N SER A 79 -19.00 -20.33 -2.35
CA SER A 79 -19.42 -19.19 -3.16
C SER A 79 -18.20 -18.46 -3.73
N THR A 80 -18.31 -18.04 -4.99
CA THR A 80 -17.34 -17.17 -5.67
C THR A 80 -18.01 -15.84 -5.98
N VAL A 81 -17.45 -14.75 -5.48
CA VAL A 81 -18.03 -13.40 -5.60
C VAL A 81 -17.25 -12.61 -6.65
N PHE A 82 -17.92 -12.13 -7.70
CA PHE A 82 -17.36 -11.14 -8.62
C PHE A 82 -17.85 -9.76 -8.22
N VAL A 83 -16.92 -8.84 -7.97
CA VAL A 83 -17.23 -7.53 -7.39
C VAL A 83 -17.00 -6.42 -8.42
N PHE A 84 -18.04 -5.65 -8.70
CA PHE A 84 -18.06 -4.48 -9.57
C PHE A 84 -18.63 -3.27 -8.81
N THR A 85 -18.33 -2.05 -9.25
CA THR A 85 -19.08 -0.87 -8.79
C THR A 85 -20.35 -0.71 -9.61
N GLN A 86 -21.37 -0.10 -9.01
CA GLN A 86 -22.57 0.29 -9.75
C GLN A 86 -22.26 1.32 -10.83
N ASP A 87 -21.37 2.29 -10.55
CA ASP A 87 -20.88 3.24 -11.55
C ASP A 87 -20.33 2.55 -12.81
N PHE A 88 -19.52 1.50 -12.61
CA PHE A 88 -18.95 0.73 -13.71
C PHE A 88 -20.04 -0.03 -14.48
N ALA A 89 -20.95 -0.69 -13.77
CA ALA A 89 -22.02 -1.47 -14.38
C ALA A 89 -22.97 -0.59 -15.22
N SER A 90 -23.30 0.62 -14.73
CA SER A 90 -24.12 1.58 -15.46
C SER A 90 -23.41 2.17 -16.68
N LEU A 91 -22.08 2.32 -16.64
CA LEU A 91 -21.29 2.80 -17.78
C LEU A 91 -21.03 1.72 -18.85
N HIS A 92 -20.92 0.46 -18.44
CA HIS A 92 -20.62 -0.68 -19.33
C HIS A 92 -21.69 -1.77 -19.31
N PRO A 93 -22.94 -1.43 -19.65
CA PRO A 93 -24.05 -2.35 -19.53
C PRO A 93 -23.91 -3.62 -20.40
N ASP A 94 -23.49 -3.46 -21.65
CA ASP A 94 -23.34 -4.58 -22.60
C ASP A 94 -22.28 -5.59 -22.14
N PHE A 95 -21.25 -5.11 -21.41
CA PHE A 95 -20.20 -5.95 -20.84
C PHE A 95 -20.76 -6.81 -19.69
N ILE A 96 -21.54 -6.21 -18.80
CA ILE A 96 -22.15 -6.91 -17.67
C ILE A 96 -23.15 -7.97 -18.16
N ASP A 97 -24.02 -7.61 -19.10
CA ASP A 97 -24.99 -8.57 -19.67
C ASP A 97 -24.28 -9.75 -20.33
N ALA A 98 -23.24 -9.50 -21.15
CA ALA A 98 -22.46 -10.56 -21.77
C ALA A 98 -21.75 -11.47 -20.75
N PHE A 99 -21.22 -10.88 -19.67
CA PHE A 99 -20.59 -11.62 -18.59
C PHE A 99 -21.59 -12.52 -17.84
N LEU A 100 -22.74 -11.97 -17.45
CA LEU A 100 -23.79 -12.71 -16.74
C LEU A 100 -24.37 -13.84 -17.60
N GLU A 101 -24.62 -13.58 -18.89
CA GLU A 101 -25.05 -14.63 -19.83
C GLU A 101 -24.01 -15.75 -19.95
N ASN A 102 -22.73 -15.40 -20.01
CA ASN A 102 -21.65 -16.38 -20.07
C ASN A 102 -21.60 -17.22 -18.79
N LEU A 103 -21.78 -16.62 -17.62
CA LEU A 103 -21.83 -17.34 -16.36
C LEU A 103 -23.02 -18.30 -16.27
N GLN A 104 -24.22 -17.91 -16.70
CA GLN A 104 -25.39 -18.80 -16.71
C GLN A 104 -25.22 -20.01 -17.63
N LYS A 105 -24.46 -19.85 -18.73
CA LYS A 105 -24.13 -20.96 -19.64
C LYS A 105 -23.17 -21.96 -18.98
N LEU A 106 -22.39 -21.53 -17.98
CA LEU A 106 -21.47 -22.39 -17.24
C LEU A 106 -22.26 -23.20 -16.20
N LYS A 107 -22.10 -24.53 -16.26
CA LYS A 107 -22.69 -25.44 -15.28
C LYS A 107 -21.68 -25.69 -14.17
N LEU A 108 -21.71 -24.87 -13.14
CA LEU A 108 -20.74 -24.90 -12.04
C LEU A 108 -21.31 -25.60 -10.80
N SER A 109 -20.40 -26.14 -9.98
CA SER A 109 -20.73 -26.79 -8.71
C SER A 109 -20.83 -25.79 -7.56
N ASP A 110 -20.03 -24.73 -7.62
CA ASP A 110 -20.03 -23.61 -6.69
C ASP A 110 -21.12 -22.60 -7.05
N GLU A 111 -21.60 -21.87 -6.06
CA GLU A 111 -22.47 -20.71 -6.25
C GLU A 111 -21.64 -19.52 -6.74
N ILE A 112 -22.17 -18.75 -7.69
CA ILE A 112 -21.56 -17.49 -8.09
C ILE A 112 -22.46 -16.34 -7.66
N LEU A 113 -21.85 -15.38 -6.97
CA LEU A 113 -22.46 -14.11 -6.61
C LEU A 113 -21.81 -13.01 -7.46
N VAL A 114 -22.61 -12.18 -8.11
CA VAL A 114 -22.11 -10.95 -8.76
C VAL A 114 -22.60 -9.77 -7.94
N LEU A 115 -21.68 -9.11 -7.25
CA LEU A 115 -21.92 -8.00 -6.35
C LEU A 115 -21.66 -6.68 -7.09
N PHE A 116 -22.68 -5.82 -7.09
CA PHE A 116 -22.57 -4.43 -7.53
C PHE A 116 -22.60 -3.51 -6.31
N CYS A 117 -21.41 -3.06 -5.90
CA CYS A 117 -21.22 -2.23 -4.72
C CYS A 117 -21.73 -0.81 -4.95
N ALA A 118 -22.52 -0.33 -3.99
CA ALA A 118 -22.97 1.05 -3.89
C ALA A 118 -21.91 1.94 -3.19
N ASP A 119 -21.99 3.26 -3.44
CA ASP A 119 -21.24 4.31 -2.74
C ASP A 119 -19.71 4.15 -2.71
N GLU A 120 -19.14 3.83 -3.86
CA GLU A 120 -17.70 3.63 -4.05
C GLU A 120 -16.97 4.81 -4.74
N ALA A 121 -17.53 6.01 -4.65
CA ALA A 121 -16.99 7.18 -5.35
C ALA A 121 -15.57 7.55 -4.87
N ASP A 122 -14.65 7.77 -5.82
CA ASP A 122 -13.26 8.25 -5.63
C ASP A 122 -13.16 9.74 -5.20
N ILE A 123 -14.24 10.32 -4.67
CA ILE A 123 -14.24 11.73 -4.26
C ILE A 123 -13.82 11.79 -2.79
N GLU A 124 -12.55 12.12 -2.54
CA GLU A 124 -12.04 12.52 -1.22
C GLU A 124 -12.61 13.88 -0.82
N ALA A 125 -13.89 13.89 -0.48
CA ALA A 125 -14.55 15.00 0.17
C ALA A 125 -14.20 14.97 1.66
N ALA A 126 -13.01 15.48 2.00
CA ALA A 126 -12.40 15.41 3.33
C ALA A 126 -12.12 13.96 3.79
N ALA A 127 -11.00 13.77 4.49
CA ALA A 127 -10.64 12.50 5.09
C ALA A 127 -11.58 12.20 6.27
N SER A 128 -12.81 11.74 6.01
CA SER A 128 -13.70 11.26 7.05
C SER A 128 -13.60 9.74 7.13
N THR A 129 -13.15 9.26 8.30
CA THR A 129 -13.07 7.84 8.66
C THR A 129 -14.46 7.22 8.94
N THR A 130 -15.53 7.96 8.68
CA THR A 130 -16.90 7.64 9.08
C THR A 130 -17.82 7.28 7.92
N ARG A 131 -17.31 7.26 6.68
CA ARG A 131 -18.08 6.82 5.50
C ARG A 131 -18.36 5.31 5.58
N ILE A 132 -19.55 4.91 5.15
CA ILE A 132 -19.92 3.50 4.92
C ILE A 132 -19.83 3.24 3.42
N GLU A 133 -19.12 2.18 3.02
CA GLU A 133 -18.98 1.76 1.63
C GLU A 133 -19.67 0.41 1.38
N GLY A 134 -20.19 0.20 0.17
CA GLY A 134 -20.90 -1.04 -0.18
C GLY A 134 -20.06 -2.31 0.03
N SER A 135 -18.78 -2.27 -0.33
CA SER A 135 -17.87 -3.38 -0.08
C SER A 135 -17.65 -3.66 1.40
N GLU A 136 -17.58 -2.63 2.25
CA GLU A 136 -17.41 -2.78 3.71
C GLU A 136 -18.61 -3.52 4.31
N VAL A 137 -19.82 -3.07 4.00
CA VAL A 137 -21.07 -3.68 4.48
C VAL A 137 -21.22 -5.13 3.99
N TYR A 138 -20.84 -5.41 2.74
CA TYR A 138 -20.88 -6.77 2.23
C TYR A 138 -19.94 -7.68 3.02
N THR A 139 -18.68 -7.25 3.21
CA THR A 139 -17.68 -8.06 3.93
C THR A 139 -18.04 -8.29 5.39
N TYR A 140 -18.68 -7.32 6.05
CA TYR A 140 -19.11 -7.45 7.45
C TYR A 140 -20.24 -8.47 7.66
N ASN A 141 -21.07 -8.69 6.64
CA ASN A 141 -22.24 -9.56 6.71
C ASN A 141 -21.97 -11.03 6.30
N ILE A 142 -20.72 -11.38 6.00
CA ILE A 142 -20.36 -12.77 5.64
C ILE A 142 -20.17 -13.59 6.92
N GLU A 143 -20.94 -14.68 7.05
CA GLU A 143 -20.88 -15.56 8.23
C GLU A 143 -19.78 -16.63 8.16
N ASP A 144 -19.39 -17.08 6.95
CA ASP A 144 -18.45 -18.19 6.73
C ASP A 144 -17.38 -17.80 5.70
N GLU A 145 -16.32 -17.16 6.18
CA GLU A 145 -15.23 -16.60 5.37
C GLU A 145 -14.49 -17.68 4.55
N ASP A 146 -14.32 -18.89 5.10
CA ASP A 146 -13.61 -20.01 4.44
C ASP A 146 -14.34 -20.51 3.18
N LYS A 147 -15.67 -20.35 3.13
CA LYS A 147 -16.51 -20.76 2.00
C LYS A 147 -16.66 -19.71 0.92
N VAL A 148 -16.10 -18.51 1.10
CA VAL A 148 -16.25 -17.41 0.14
C VAL A 148 -14.89 -17.01 -0.43
N CYS A 149 -14.81 -16.88 -1.76
CA CYS A 149 -13.68 -16.24 -2.42
C CYS A 149 -14.17 -15.10 -3.30
N ALA A 150 -13.35 -14.07 -3.49
CA ALA A 150 -13.73 -12.86 -4.22
C ALA A 150 -12.76 -12.53 -5.36
N VAL A 151 -13.32 -12.12 -6.49
CA VAL A 151 -12.59 -11.59 -7.65
C VAL A 151 -13.07 -10.16 -7.85
N ILE A 152 -12.18 -9.21 -7.59
CA ILE A 152 -12.50 -7.79 -7.62
C ILE A 152 -12.11 -7.22 -8.97
N TYR A 153 -13.06 -6.58 -9.63
CA TYR A 153 -12.83 -5.96 -10.93
C TYR A 153 -12.66 -4.45 -10.82
N GLU A 154 -11.62 -3.92 -11.46
CA GLU A 154 -11.40 -2.48 -11.62
C GLU A 154 -11.13 -2.14 -13.09
N GLU A 155 -11.76 -1.08 -13.60
CA GLU A 155 -11.54 -0.66 -14.98
C GLU A 155 -10.15 -0.02 -15.14
N SER A 156 -9.38 -0.51 -16.11
CA SER A 156 -8.06 0.05 -16.45
C SER A 156 -7.73 -0.18 -17.93
N PRO A 157 -6.99 0.74 -18.57
CA PRO A 157 -6.54 0.54 -19.95
C PRO A 157 -5.57 -0.65 -20.10
N LEU A 158 -4.96 -1.13 -19.01
CA LEU A 158 -4.00 -2.22 -19.02
C LEU A 158 -4.58 -3.41 -18.25
N MET A 159 -4.52 -4.60 -18.87
CA MET A 159 -4.90 -5.84 -18.21
C MET A 159 -3.82 -6.27 -17.21
N GLN A 160 -4.19 -6.33 -15.94
CA GLN A 160 -3.35 -6.58 -14.79
C GLN A 160 -4.05 -7.49 -13.77
N VAL A 161 -3.27 -8.34 -13.11
CA VAL A 161 -3.73 -9.15 -11.98
C VAL A 161 -3.00 -8.68 -10.73
N ILE A 162 -3.77 -8.25 -9.75
CA ILE A 162 -3.30 -7.63 -8.51
C ILE A 162 -3.44 -8.67 -7.38
N PRO A 163 -2.31 -9.23 -6.89
CA PRO A 163 -2.31 -10.37 -5.99
C PRO A 163 -2.38 -10.00 -4.51
N GLY A 164 -2.46 -8.71 -4.14
CA GLY A 164 -2.48 -8.30 -2.75
C GLY A 164 -2.73 -6.81 -2.54
N SER A 165 -3.07 -6.46 -1.31
CA SER A 165 -3.29 -5.08 -0.84
C SER A 165 -3.14 -5.03 0.69
N ASP A 166 -2.81 -3.85 1.23
CA ASP A 166 -2.75 -3.55 2.67
C ASP A 166 -2.07 -4.63 3.57
N GLY A 167 -0.93 -5.15 3.13
CA GLY A 167 -0.15 -6.10 3.94
C GLY A 167 -0.56 -7.56 3.80
N LYS A 168 -1.65 -7.86 3.07
CA LYS A 168 -2.14 -9.22 2.81
C LYS A 168 -2.03 -9.57 1.31
N THR A 169 -1.97 -10.86 1.01
CA THR A 169 -1.85 -11.37 -0.36
C THR A 169 -2.78 -12.55 -0.59
N ALA A 170 -3.32 -12.65 -1.79
CA ALA A 170 -4.17 -13.73 -2.26
C ALA A 170 -3.47 -15.10 -2.06
N PRO A 171 -4.24 -16.17 -1.81
CA PRO A 171 -3.68 -17.52 -1.75
C PRO A 171 -3.18 -17.96 -3.13
N LEU A 172 -2.16 -18.83 -3.13
CA LEU A 172 -1.47 -19.28 -4.35
C LEU A 172 -2.43 -19.92 -5.35
N TRP A 173 -3.37 -20.75 -4.89
CA TRP A 173 -4.31 -21.46 -5.75
C TRP A 173 -5.20 -20.47 -6.53
N LEU A 174 -5.60 -19.35 -5.91
CA LEU A 174 -6.45 -18.35 -6.55
C LEU A 174 -5.66 -17.58 -7.61
N SER A 175 -4.44 -17.17 -7.30
CA SER A 175 -3.54 -16.54 -8.27
C SER A 175 -3.21 -17.46 -9.45
N GLN A 176 -3.06 -18.77 -9.21
CA GLN A 176 -2.88 -19.77 -10.26
C GLN A 176 -4.14 -19.94 -11.11
N ALA A 177 -5.32 -19.99 -10.49
CA ALA A 177 -6.59 -20.14 -11.18
C ALA A 177 -6.85 -18.97 -12.14
N VAL A 178 -6.65 -17.73 -11.68
CA VAL A 178 -6.79 -16.54 -12.54
C VAL A 178 -5.79 -16.57 -13.71
N MET A 179 -4.56 -17.02 -13.46
CA MET A 179 -3.57 -17.09 -14.55
C MET A 179 -3.84 -18.20 -15.56
N GLU A 180 -4.28 -19.38 -15.14
CA GLU A 180 -4.68 -20.42 -16.08
C GLU A 180 -5.94 -20.01 -16.86
N ALA A 181 -6.89 -19.32 -16.22
CA ALA A 181 -8.02 -18.71 -16.90
C ALA A 181 -7.60 -17.69 -17.96
N SER A 182 -6.57 -16.88 -17.67
CA SER A 182 -6.05 -15.91 -18.65
C SER A 182 -5.47 -16.59 -19.88
N LYS A 183 -4.81 -17.73 -19.70
CA LYS A 183 -4.25 -18.54 -20.78
C LYS A 183 -5.35 -19.18 -21.63
N ASN A 184 -6.40 -19.69 -20.99
CA ASN A 184 -7.58 -20.24 -21.66
C ASN A 184 -8.35 -19.18 -22.47
N ALA A 185 -8.40 -17.94 -21.97
CA ALA A 185 -9.00 -16.80 -22.66
C ALA A 185 -8.06 -16.13 -23.67
N HIS A 186 -6.86 -16.67 -23.92
CA HIS A 186 -5.83 -16.09 -24.80
C HIS A 186 -5.48 -14.63 -24.45
N CYS A 187 -5.55 -14.31 -23.16
CA CYS A 187 -5.20 -13.03 -22.59
C CYS A 187 -3.81 -13.08 -21.97
N SER A 188 -3.17 -11.92 -21.81
CA SER A 188 -1.82 -11.83 -21.26
C SER A 188 -1.74 -10.73 -20.20
N PRO A 189 -2.41 -10.92 -19.04
CA PRO A 189 -2.36 -9.95 -17.95
C PRO A 189 -0.93 -9.76 -17.44
N THR A 190 -0.61 -8.51 -17.08
CA THR A 190 0.65 -8.17 -16.41
C THR A 190 0.51 -8.25 -14.90
N PHE A 191 1.57 -8.63 -14.18
CA PHE A 191 1.59 -8.58 -12.72
C PHE A 191 2.30 -7.30 -12.28
N PRO A 192 1.58 -6.26 -11.84
CA PRO A 192 2.20 -5.16 -11.11
C PRO A 192 2.88 -5.78 -9.88
N GLY A 193 4.21 -5.73 -9.79
CA GLY A 193 4.93 -6.34 -8.66
C GLY A 193 4.90 -7.88 -8.62
N ASN A 194 5.83 -8.53 -9.32
CA ASN A 194 6.04 -9.98 -9.22
C ASN A 194 6.60 -10.47 -7.87
N LEU A 195 6.79 -9.56 -6.90
CA LEU A 195 7.34 -9.80 -5.57
C LEU A 195 6.26 -9.54 -4.52
N MET A 196 5.68 -10.61 -3.97
CA MET A 196 4.56 -10.52 -3.02
C MET A 196 4.96 -9.84 -1.70
N LEU A 197 6.24 -9.86 -1.36
CA LEU A 197 6.81 -9.10 -0.24
C LEU A 197 6.41 -7.62 -0.28
N LEU A 198 6.34 -7.01 -1.46
CA LEU A 198 6.06 -5.58 -1.56
C LEU A 198 4.61 -5.24 -1.21
N TYR A 199 3.68 -6.17 -1.46
CA TYR A 199 2.29 -6.08 -1.01
C TYR A 199 2.19 -6.32 0.51
N ARG A 200 2.92 -7.32 1.04
CA ARG A 200 2.94 -7.62 2.49
C ARG A 200 3.58 -6.55 3.35
N LEU A 201 4.51 -5.77 2.80
CA LEU A 201 5.07 -4.60 3.46
C LEU A 201 4.23 -3.32 3.26
N SER A 202 3.04 -3.45 2.66
CA SER A 202 2.15 -2.34 2.29
C SER A 202 2.84 -1.26 1.45
N LEU A 203 3.86 -1.62 0.66
CA LEU A 203 4.59 -0.70 -0.23
C LEU A 203 3.90 -0.57 -1.60
N LEU A 204 3.30 -1.66 -2.08
CA LEU A 204 2.40 -1.66 -3.22
C LEU A 204 0.97 -1.73 -2.70
N ASP A 205 0.09 -1.00 -3.37
CA ASP A 205 -1.34 -1.02 -3.10
C ASP A 205 -2.05 -1.73 -4.24
N GLY A 206 -3.05 -2.54 -3.88
CA GLY A 206 -3.93 -3.19 -4.83
C GLY A 206 -5.28 -2.50 -4.97
N GLY A 207 -5.50 -1.40 -4.27
CA GLY A 207 -6.76 -0.68 -4.20
C GLY A 207 -7.45 -0.88 -2.85
N LYS A 208 -8.26 0.12 -2.46
CA LYS A 208 -9.03 0.12 -1.21
C LYS A 208 -10.06 -1.02 -1.18
N ARG A 209 -10.68 -1.36 -2.31
CA ARG A 209 -11.65 -2.45 -2.35
C ARG A 209 -10.97 -3.79 -2.06
N LEU A 210 -9.84 -4.06 -2.70
CA LEU A 210 -9.09 -5.30 -2.46
C LEU A 210 -8.61 -5.41 -1.01
N SER A 211 -8.23 -4.30 -0.36
CA SER A 211 -7.85 -4.35 1.04
C SER A 211 -9.02 -4.68 1.97
N LEU A 212 -10.24 -4.17 1.71
CA LEU A 212 -11.42 -4.50 2.53
C LEU A 212 -11.69 -6.01 2.55
N PHE A 213 -11.68 -6.66 1.37
CA PHE A 213 -11.92 -8.11 1.28
C PHE A 213 -10.79 -8.94 1.89
N LEU A 214 -9.52 -8.57 1.66
CA LEU A 214 -8.38 -9.27 2.27
C LEU A 214 -8.37 -9.09 3.80
N ASN A 215 -8.76 -7.90 4.29
CA ASN A 215 -8.81 -7.60 5.72
C ASN A 215 -9.90 -8.40 6.44
N ALA A 216 -11.04 -8.63 5.78
CA ALA A 216 -12.10 -9.57 6.20
C ALA A 216 -11.75 -11.05 6.02
N GLU A 217 -10.46 -11.39 5.82
CA GLU A 217 -9.94 -12.76 5.70
C GLU A 217 -10.54 -13.57 4.53
N LEU A 218 -11.14 -12.91 3.54
CA LEU A 218 -11.65 -13.54 2.33
C LEU A 218 -10.55 -13.75 1.30
N ALA A 219 -10.50 -14.96 0.73
CA ALA A 219 -9.58 -15.28 -0.36
C ALA A 219 -9.91 -14.43 -1.59
N SER A 220 -9.17 -13.33 -1.78
CA SER A 220 -9.50 -12.30 -2.76
C SER A 220 -8.34 -11.91 -3.68
N ILE A 221 -8.67 -11.59 -4.93
CA ILE A 221 -7.71 -11.17 -5.96
C ILE A 221 -8.29 -10.05 -6.82
N GLY A 222 -7.46 -9.07 -7.19
CA GLY A 222 -7.86 -7.99 -8.07
C GLY A 222 -7.56 -8.29 -9.54
N ILE A 223 -8.48 -7.92 -10.43
CA ILE A 223 -8.32 -7.93 -11.87
C ILE A 223 -8.60 -6.51 -12.36
N SER A 224 -7.59 -5.89 -12.93
CA SER A 224 -7.70 -4.56 -13.52
C SER A 224 -7.63 -4.70 -15.04
N ALA A 225 -8.67 -4.34 -15.78
CA ALA A 225 -8.75 -4.62 -17.21
C ALA A 225 -9.69 -3.67 -17.95
N PRO A 226 -9.59 -3.55 -19.29
CA PRO A 226 -10.54 -2.76 -20.07
C PRO A 226 -11.88 -3.52 -20.18
N ALA A 227 -12.99 -2.78 -20.24
CA ALA A 227 -14.31 -3.35 -20.45
C ALA A 227 -14.51 -3.80 -21.91
N ASP A 228 -13.93 -4.93 -22.28
CA ASP A 228 -14.08 -5.56 -23.60
C ASP A 228 -14.63 -6.99 -23.51
N SER A 229 -15.12 -7.51 -24.63
CA SER A 229 -15.69 -8.86 -24.67
C SER A 229 -14.68 -9.95 -24.29
N LYS A 230 -13.40 -9.75 -24.60
CA LYS A 230 -12.32 -10.66 -24.21
C LYS A 230 -12.14 -10.71 -22.69
N THR A 231 -12.29 -9.57 -22.02
CA THR A 231 -12.23 -9.51 -20.55
C THR A 231 -13.45 -10.19 -19.92
N ALA A 232 -14.65 -10.05 -20.50
CA ALA A 232 -15.82 -10.79 -20.05
C ALA A 232 -15.61 -12.31 -20.17
N ASP A 233 -15.05 -12.78 -21.28
CA ASP A 233 -14.66 -14.19 -21.48
C ASP A 233 -13.60 -14.62 -20.45
N PHE A 234 -12.60 -13.77 -20.17
CA PHE A 234 -11.57 -14.03 -19.17
C PHE A 234 -12.15 -14.17 -17.76
N LEU A 235 -13.08 -13.31 -17.35
CA LEU A 235 -13.76 -13.42 -16.05
C LEU A 235 -14.62 -14.69 -15.97
N ALA A 236 -15.32 -15.05 -17.04
CA ALA A 236 -16.10 -16.28 -17.08
C ALA A 236 -15.20 -17.53 -16.99
N GLN A 237 -14.06 -17.55 -17.68
CA GLN A 237 -13.05 -18.61 -17.55
C GLN A 237 -12.41 -18.65 -16.15
N THR A 238 -12.33 -17.50 -15.48
CA THR A 238 -11.86 -17.41 -14.10
C THR A 238 -12.82 -18.12 -13.16
N ALA A 239 -14.13 -17.92 -13.32
CA ALA A 239 -15.14 -18.64 -12.55
C ALA A 239 -15.02 -20.16 -12.74
N LEU A 240 -14.87 -20.62 -13.98
CA LEU A 240 -14.68 -22.04 -14.30
C LEU A 240 -13.42 -22.62 -13.65
N THR A 241 -12.30 -21.89 -13.72
CA THR A 241 -11.02 -22.39 -13.22
C THR A 241 -10.99 -22.43 -11.69
N ILE A 242 -11.54 -21.41 -11.02
CA ILE A 242 -11.70 -21.38 -9.56
C ILE A 242 -12.50 -22.59 -9.09
N ASN A 243 -13.63 -22.89 -9.72
CA ASN A 243 -14.47 -24.04 -9.39
C ASN A 243 -13.72 -25.40 -9.46
N THR A 244 -12.60 -25.48 -10.21
CA THR A 244 -11.79 -26.70 -10.32
C THR A 244 -10.54 -26.72 -9.45
N MET A 245 -9.94 -25.56 -9.17
CA MET A 245 -8.65 -25.43 -8.49
C MET A 245 -8.76 -24.96 -7.03
N ARG A 246 -9.98 -24.70 -6.55
CA ARG A 246 -10.23 -24.20 -5.20
C ARG A 246 -9.63 -25.12 -4.14
N SER A 247 -8.92 -24.50 -3.19
CA SER A 247 -8.37 -25.15 -2.01
C SER A 247 -8.84 -24.42 -0.77
N ASP A 248 -9.02 -25.17 0.32
CA ASP A 248 -9.39 -24.63 1.62
C ASP A 248 -8.15 -24.13 2.41
N GLN A 249 -6.95 -24.29 1.84
CA GLN A 249 -5.71 -23.84 2.46
C GLN A 249 -5.28 -22.47 1.91
N TRP A 250 -5.01 -21.53 2.82
CA TRP A 250 -4.41 -20.25 2.49
C TRP A 250 -2.89 -20.38 2.30
N ASP A 251 -2.50 -20.88 1.12
CA ASP A 251 -1.10 -21.07 0.78
C ASP A 251 -0.44 -19.75 0.35
N ASN A 252 0.59 -19.32 1.06
CA ASN A 252 1.35 -18.13 0.69
C ASN A 252 2.25 -18.40 -0.51
N HIS A 253 2.35 -17.40 -1.40
CA HIS A 253 3.31 -17.37 -2.48
C HIS A 253 4.17 -16.11 -2.43
N TYR A 254 5.38 -16.22 -2.94
CA TYR A 254 6.44 -15.25 -2.67
C TYR A 254 6.87 -14.48 -3.91
N THR A 255 7.01 -15.19 -5.03
CA THR A 255 7.36 -14.59 -6.33
C THR A 255 6.61 -15.25 -7.46
N ALA A 256 6.25 -14.45 -8.46
CA ALA A 256 5.55 -14.87 -9.68
C ALA A 256 6.37 -14.46 -10.91
N VAL A 257 7.26 -15.33 -11.38
CA VAL A 257 8.11 -15.02 -12.54
C VAL A 257 7.44 -15.53 -13.81
N ARG A 258 6.98 -14.61 -14.65
CA ARG A 258 6.42 -14.96 -15.95
C ARG A 258 7.52 -15.19 -16.98
N ALA A 259 7.54 -16.38 -17.58
CA ALA A 259 8.42 -16.75 -18.69
C ALA A 259 7.54 -17.14 -19.90
N GLY A 260 7.16 -16.14 -20.70
CA GLY A 260 6.23 -16.33 -21.82
C GLY A 260 4.81 -16.60 -21.34
N GLU A 261 4.25 -17.75 -21.73
CA GLU A 261 2.91 -18.21 -21.31
C GLU A 261 2.91 -18.94 -19.97
N VAL A 262 4.08 -19.31 -19.45
CA VAL A 262 4.20 -20.03 -18.18
C VAL A 262 4.54 -19.06 -17.06
N THR A 263 3.74 -19.08 -16.00
CA THR A 263 4.04 -18.36 -14.75
C THR A 263 4.64 -19.33 -13.75
N LEU A 264 5.90 -19.10 -13.38
CA LEU A 264 6.58 -19.86 -12.34
C LEU A 264 6.29 -19.22 -10.99
N TRP A 265 5.59 -19.98 -10.14
CA TRP A 265 5.27 -19.60 -8.78
C TRP A 265 6.25 -20.21 -7.81
N THR A 266 6.71 -19.43 -6.85
CA THR A 266 7.46 -19.95 -5.71
C THR A 266 6.54 -20.14 -4.51
N ASN A 267 6.46 -21.38 -4.04
CA ASN A 267 5.64 -21.77 -2.90
C ASN A 267 6.37 -21.51 -1.57
N GLU A 268 5.61 -21.50 -0.48
CA GLU A 268 6.14 -21.37 0.87
C GLU A 268 7.15 -22.45 1.23
N PHE A 269 6.90 -23.69 0.81
CA PHE A 269 7.80 -24.81 1.06
C PHE A 269 9.24 -24.53 0.59
N LEU A 270 9.43 -23.95 -0.61
CA LEU A 270 10.76 -23.59 -1.12
C LEU A 270 11.46 -22.56 -0.24
N PHE A 271 10.72 -21.56 0.26
CA PHE A 271 11.27 -20.53 1.14
C PHE A 271 11.62 -21.08 2.52
N VAL A 272 10.80 -21.97 3.08
CA VAL A 272 11.07 -22.65 4.35
C VAL A 272 12.31 -23.55 4.25
N VAL A 273 12.38 -24.39 3.22
CA VAL A 273 13.55 -25.25 2.98
C VAL A 273 14.80 -24.40 2.74
N GLY A 274 14.69 -23.35 1.93
CA GLY A 274 15.77 -22.39 1.68
C GLY A 274 16.26 -21.71 2.96
N HIS A 275 15.34 -21.30 3.83
CA HIS A 275 15.63 -20.73 5.15
C HIS A 275 16.40 -21.71 6.02
N ILE A 276 15.93 -22.94 6.18
CA ILE A 276 16.60 -23.97 6.96
C ILE A 276 18.02 -24.20 6.43
N VAL A 277 18.20 -24.35 5.12
CA VAL A 277 19.51 -24.59 4.51
C VAL A 277 20.46 -23.41 4.71
N ILE A 278 20.01 -22.17 4.45
CA ILE A 278 20.85 -20.97 4.55
C ILE A 278 21.21 -20.67 6.00
N VAL A 279 20.26 -20.77 6.93
CA VAL A 279 20.51 -20.56 8.37
C VAL A 279 21.42 -21.66 8.93
N THR A 280 21.18 -22.93 8.56
CA THR A 280 22.07 -24.03 8.97
C THR A 280 23.49 -23.81 8.45
N PHE A 281 23.63 -23.46 7.17
CA PHE A 281 24.92 -23.11 6.58
C PHE A 281 25.59 -21.96 7.33
N MET A 282 24.85 -20.88 7.61
CA MET A 282 25.31 -19.73 8.37
C MET A 282 25.79 -20.11 9.77
N LEU A 283 25.03 -20.94 10.49
CA LEU A 283 25.38 -21.41 11.84
C LEU A 283 26.63 -22.28 11.81
N ILE A 284 26.74 -23.21 10.85
CA ILE A 284 27.93 -24.03 10.61
C ILE A 284 29.14 -23.12 10.36
N THR A 285 29.05 -22.16 9.43
CA THR A 285 30.17 -21.28 9.12
C THR A 285 30.52 -20.37 10.30
N LEU A 286 29.55 -19.90 11.09
CA LEU A 286 29.81 -19.14 12.31
C LEU A 286 30.50 -19.97 13.38
N ALA A 287 30.03 -21.20 13.62
CA ALA A 287 30.65 -22.10 14.59
C ALA A 287 32.09 -22.46 14.14
N PHE A 288 32.23 -23.11 12.98
CA PHE A 288 33.52 -23.68 12.55
C PHE A 288 34.56 -22.63 12.16
N SER A 289 34.17 -21.46 11.65
CA SER A 289 35.12 -20.35 11.42
C SER A 289 35.75 -19.85 12.72
N ASN A 290 35.07 -20.01 13.86
CA ASN A 290 35.41 -19.37 15.12
C ASN A 290 36.05 -20.32 16.15
N PHE A 291 35.95 -21.63 15.96
CA PHE A 291 36.53 -22.65 16.85
C PHE A 291 37.94 -23.11 16.49
N SER A 292 38.54 -22.61 15.40
CA SER A 292 39.96 -22.90 15.14
C SER A 292 40.84 -22.08 16.09
N ASP A 293 41.45 -22.70 17.10
CA ASP A 293 42.39 -22.09 18.05
C ASP A 293 43.77 -21.81 17.42
N SER A 294 43.76 -21.13 16.28
CA SER A 294 44.96 -20.50 15.75
C SER A 294 45.27 -19.24 16.57
N SER A 295 46.55 -18.98 16.83
CA SER A 295 47.03 -17.73 17.45
C SER A 295 46.47 -16.47 16.76
N LYS A 296 46.22 -16.56 15.45
CA LYS A 296 45.57 -15.50 14.64
C LYS A 296 44.10 -15.27 15.01
N ASN A 297 43.36 -16.32 15.33
CA ASN A 297 41.95 -16.23 15.70
C ASN A 297 41.79 -15.76 17.15
N VAL A 298 42.69 -16.14 18.06
CA VAL A 298 42.71 -15.60 19.43
C VAL A 298 42.96 -14.09 19.43
N ALA A 299 43.93 -13.62 18.65
CA ALA A 299 44.18 -12.19 18.48
C ALA A 299 42.97 -11.46 17.88
N LEU A 300 42.33 -12.06 16.86
CA LEU A 300 41.13 -11.50 16.23
C LEU A 300 39.93 -11.42 17.19
N LYS A 301 39.70 -12.43 18.02
CA LYS A 301 38.65 -12.42 19.06
C LYS A 301 38.89 -11.30 20.08
N LYS A 302 40.13 -11.14 20.55
CA LYS A 302 40.52 -10.09 21.50
C LYS A 302 40.34 -8.69 20.91
N ASP A 303 40.75 -8.50 19.66
CA ASP A 303 40.58 -7.22 18.98
C ASP A 303 39.10 -6.92 18.71
N PHE A 304 38.30 -7.91 18.30
CA PHE A 304 36.87 -7.77 18.10
C PHE A 304 36.15 -7.41 19.42
N ALA A 305 36.47 -8.08 20.53
CA ALA A 305 35.92 -7.76 21.85
C ALA A 305 36.28 -6.34 22.33
N ARG A 306 37.34 -5.72 21.77
CA ARG A 306 37.66 -4.31 22.04
C ARG A 306 36.87 -3.36 21.15
N THR A 307 36.46 -3.77 19.95
CA THR A 307 35.82 -2.89 18.95
C THR A 307 34.34 -3.17 18.73
N TRP A 308 33.75 -4.19 19.37
CA TRP A 308 32.37 -4.60 19.06
C TRP A 308 31.33 -3.49 19.31
N PHE A 309 31.57 -2.58 20.26
CA PHE A 309 30.68 -1.46 20.56
C PHE A 309 30.55 -0.47 19.39
N THR A 310 31.46 -0.48 18.42
CA THR A 310 31.39 0.42 17.27
C THR A 310 30.23 0.09 16.34
N PHE A 311 29.70 -1.15 16.37
CA PHE A 311 28.58 -1.56 15.52
C PHE A 311 27.23 -1.07 16.04
N PRO A 312 26.85 -1.28 17.32
CA PRO A 312 25.65 -0.65 17.88
C PRO A 312 25.71 0.87 17.80
N ALA A 313 26.89 1.47 18.02
CA ALA A 313 27.07 2.92 17.89
C ALA A 313 26.87 3.41 16.44
N LEU A 314 27.36 2.65 15.44
CA LEU A 314 27.12 2.95 14.03
C LEU A 314 25.64 2.84 13.68
N LEU A 315 24.95 1.81 14.17
CA LEU A 315 23.51 1.62 13.95
C LEU A 315 22.70 2.77 14.56
N ALA A 316 23.00 3.15 15.80
CA ALA A 316 22.36 4.28 16.48
C ALA A 316 22.59 5.60 15.73
N LEU A 317 23.83 5.84 15.27
CA LEU A 317 24.16 7.00 14.46
C LEU A 317 23.38 7.02 13.14
N LEU A 318 23.33 5.90 12.42
CA LEU A 318 22.59 5.81 11.16
C LEU A 318 21.09 6.03 11.36
N SER A 319 20.51 5.46 12.41
CA SER A 319 19.10 5.63 12.74
C SER A 319 18.79 7.09 13.06
N LEU A 320 19.65 7.76 13.84
CA LEU A 320 19.53 9.18 14.16
C LEU A 320 19.65 10.06 12.91
N LEU A 321 20.63 9.78 12.04
CA LEU A 321 20.81 10.53 10.79
C LEU A 321 19.63 10.36 9.85
N LEU A 322 19.12 9.13 9.68
CA LEU A 322 17.92 8.88 8.88
C LEU A 322 16.73 9.66 9.40
N PHE A 323 16.53 9.68 10.72
CA PHE A 323 15.45 10.44 11.36
C PHE A 323 15.59 11.95 11.17
N MET A 324 16.80 12.49 11.34
CA MET A 324 17.04 13.92 11.10
C MET A 324 16.83 14.32 9.64
N PHE A 325 17.34 13.51 8.70
CA PHE A 325 17.23 13.81 7.28
C PHE A 325 15.80 13.67 6.73
N SER A 326 14.94 12.84 7.33
CA SER A 326 13.51 12.87 6.99
C SER A 326 12.87 14.23 7.28
N GLY A 327 13.25 14.90 8.37
CA GLY A 327 12.76 16.25 8.67
C GLY A 327 13.33 17.31 7.72
N ILE A 328 14.62 17.24 7.40
CA ILE A 328 15.30 18.22 6.52
C ILE A 328 14.75 18.17 5.10
N TRP A 329 14.50 16.97 4.56
CA TRP A 329 14.04 16.80 3.18
C TRP A 329 12.52 16.83 3.02
N SER A 330 11.78 17.11 4.09
CA SER A 330 10.32 17.22 4.09
C SER A 330 9.74 18.25 3.11
N CYS A 331 10.57 19.18 2.63
CA CYS A 331 10.18 20.18 1.63
C CYS A 331 10.04 19.65 0.19
N LEU A 332 10.49 18.41 -0.09
CA LEU A 332 10.35 17.80 -1.41
C LEU A 332 8.91 17.33 -1.63
N LYS A 333 8.37 17.56 -2.83
CA LYS A 333 6.96 17.26 -3.15
C LYS A 333 6.64 15.77 -3.29
N ASP A 334 7.63 14.91 -3.49
CA ASP A 334 7.44 13.49 -3.73
C ASP A 334 8.15 12.66 -2.63
N ASN A 335 7.40 11.74 -2.03
CA ASN A 335 7.88 10.84 -0.98
C ASN A 335 9.04 9.97 -1.44
N LEU A 336 9.11 9.61 -2.73
CA LEU A 336 10.24 8.85 -3.27
C LEU A 336 11.54 9.67 -3.22
N TYR A 337 11.52 10.94 -3.66
CA TYR A 337 12.70 11.81 -3.60
C TYR A 337 13.12 12.10 -2.16
N ILE A 338 12.17 12.13 -1.21
CA ILE A 338 12.48 12.26 0.23
C ILE A 338 13.28 11.05 0.70
N ILE A 339 12.82 9.83 0.39
CA ILE A 339 13.51 8.59 0.76
C ILE A 339 14.92 8.57 0.15
N GLU A 340 15.06 8.91 -1.13
CA GLU A 340 16.35 8.95 -1.82
C GLU A 340 17.30 9.97 -1.19
N ALA A 341 16.86 11.22 -1.01
CA ALA A 341 17.67 12.28 -0.43
C ALA A 341 18.08 11.95 1.01
N LYS A 342 17.18 11.35 1.80
CA LYS A 342 17.42 10.88 3.16
C LYS A 342 18.48 9.78 3.22
N VAL A 343 18.35 8.75 2.39
CA VAL A 343 19.34 7.65 2.32
C VAL A 343 20.69 8.16 1.84
N LEU A 344 20.71 8.98 0.78
CA LEU A 344 21.94 9.54 0.22
C LEU A 344 22.65 10.46 1.24
N SER A 345 21.93 11.35 1.90
CA SER A 345 22.49 12.25 2.92
C SER A 345 23.03 11.50 4.13
N THR A 346 22.32 10.45 4.56
CA THR A 346 22.77 9.56 5.63
C THR A 346 24.08 8.87 5.24
N LEU A 347 24.15 8.30 4.03
CA LEU A 347 25.36 7.67 3.52
C LEU A 347 26.52 8.66 3.46
N LEU A 348 26.31 9.87 2.94
CA LEU A 348 27.33 10.93 2.88
C LEU A 348 27.84 11.32 4.26
N CYS A 349 26.94 11.57 5.21
CA CYS A 349 27.30 11.95 6.57
C CYS A 349 28.04 10.82 7.30
N ALA A 350 27.53 9.58 7.19
CA ALA A 350 28.19 8.39 7.74
C ALA A 350 29.60 8.23 7.17
N MET A 351 29.81 8.45 5.87
CA MET A 351 31.15 8.41 5.26
C MET A 351 32.11 9.44 5.87
N VAL A 352 31.65 10.66 6.15
CA VAL A 352 32.47 11.69 6.81
C VAL A 352 32.87 11.24 8.22
N VAL A 353 31.92 10.72 9.00
CA VAL A 353 32.18 10.21 10.36
C VAL A 353 33.18 9.05 10.32
N LEU A 354 33.02 8.11 9.40
CA LEU A 354 33.92 6.98 9.22
C LEU A 354 35.33 7.43 8.81
N CYS A 355 35.45 8.42 7.93
CA CYS A 355 36.75 9.02 7.58
C CYS A 355 37.42 9.69 8.80
N MET A 356 36.64 10.37 9.66
CA MET A 356 37.14 10.94 10.91
C MET A 356 37.62 9.87 11.89
N GLN A 357 36.89 8.75 12.04
CA GLN A 357 37.30 7.63 12.91
C GLN A 357 38.66 7.06 12.52
N ILE A 358 38.90 6.89 11.22
CA ILE A 358 40.20 6.40 10.72
C ILE A 358 41.30 7.45 11.00
N ARG A 359 41.01 8.74 10.83
CA ARG A 359 41.96 9.84 11.13
C ARG A 359 42.31 9.92 12.62
N MET A 360 41.34 9.68 13.50
CA MET A 360 41.54 9.66 14.95
C MET A 360 42.28 8.42 15.46
N ARG A 361 42.80 7.56 14.56
CA ARG A 361 43.59 6.35 14.88
C ARG A 361 42.88 5.40 15.83
N TRP A 362 41.56 5.28 15.73
CA TRP A 362 40.87 4.13 16.31
C TRP A 362 41.43 2.87 15.65
N ARG A 363 42.02 1.98 16.46
CA ARG A 363 42.75 0.79 16.01
C ARG A 363 41.78 -0.28 15.48
N ILE A 364 41.11 -0.01 14.37
CA ILE A 364 40.25 -0.98 13.69
C ILE A 364 41.10 -1.70 12.66
N SER A 365 41.39 -2.98 12.90
CA SER A 365 42.16 -3.79 11.97
C SER A 365 41.28 -4.26 10.80
N PHE A 366 41.87 -4.39 9.61
CA PHE A 366 41.18 -4.84 8.40
C PHE A 366 40.48 -6.20 8.60
N SER A 367 41.13 -7.12 9.32
CA SER A 367 40.61 -8.47 9.58
C SER A 367 39.41 -8.45 10.55
N VAL A 368 39.44 -7.58 11.57
CA VAL A 368 38.33 -7.43 12.53
C VAL A 368 37.11 -6.83 11.85
N LEU A 369 37.30 -5.85 10.98
CA LEU A 369 36.22 -5.25 10.22
C LEU A 369 35.56 -6.25 9.25
N GLY A 370 36.37 -7.05 8.53
CA GLY A 370 35.83 -8.13 7.68
C GLY A 370 35.06 -9.17 8.49
N TYR A 371 35.54 -9.52 9.67
CA TYR A 371 34.87 -10.45 10.59
C TYR A 371 33.56 -9.87 11.14
N ALA A 372 33.54 -8.58 11.45
CA ALA A 372 32.35 -7.92 11.95
C ALA A 372 31.28 -7.71 10.88
N THR A 373 31.66 -7.34 9.64
CA THR A 373 30.72 -7.30 8.49
C THR A 373 30.05 -8.66 8.29
N TYR A 374 30.79 -9.74 8.49
CA TYR A 374 30.29 -11.10 8.40
C TYR A 374 29.29 -11.46 9.52
N ILE A 375 29.58 -11.09 10.78
CA ILE A 375 28.63 -11.26 11.90
C ILE A 375 27.38 -10.39 11.68
N LEU A 376 27.57 -9.15 11.24
CA LEU A 376 26.48 -8.22 10.97
C LEU A 376 25.56 -8.76 9.86
N ALA A 377 26.12 -9.31 8.79
CA ALA A 377 25.32 -9.95 7.74
C ALA A 377 24.53 -11.16 8.24
N ALA A 378 25.10 -11.97 9.14
CA ALA A 378 24.36 -13.05 9.79
C ALA A 378 23.21 -12.53 10.67
N PHE A 379 23.46 -11.47 11.45
CA PHE A 379 22.42 -10.84 12.26
C PHE A 379 21.29 -10.26 11.38
N CYS A 380 21.64 -9.56 10.30
CA CYS A 380 20.64 -9.04 9.35
C CYS A 380 19.86 -10.15 8.67
N LEU A 381 20.49 -11.28 8.31
CA LEU A 381 19.79 -12.43 7.76
C LEU A 381 18.70 -12.93 8.72
N ILE A 382 19.05 -13.18 9.99
CA ILE A 382 18.09 -13.65 11.00
C ILE A 382 16.99 -12.61 11.21
N PHE A 383 17.36 -11.35 11.46
CA PHE A 383 16.41 -10.29 11.77
C PHE A 383 15.45 -10.02 10.60
N CYS A 384 15.96 -9.91 9.38
CA CYS A 384 15.11 -9.67 8.22
C CYS A 384 14.27 -10.90 7.84
N SER A 385 14.76 -12.13 8.09
CA SER A 385 13.94 -13.33 7.92
C SER A 385 12.80 -13.45 8.92
N PHE A 386 12.93 -12.81 10.09
CA PHE A 386 11.84 -12.70 11.07
C PHE A 386 10.78 -11.68 10.63
N VAL A 387 11.18 -10.60 9.93
CA VAL A 387 10.23 -9.64 9.35
C VAL A 387 9.41 -10.30 8.25
N ASP A 388 10.07 -10.94 7.28
CA ASP A 388 9.42 -11.76 6.27
C ASP A 388 10.42 -12.78 5.71
N ILE A 389 9.99 -14.05 5.60
CA ILE A 389 10.85 -15.14 5.11
C ILE A 389 11.32 -14.92 3.65
N SER A 390 10.64 -14.07 2.87
CA SER A 390 11.05 -13.64 1.51
C SER A 390 12.48 -13.11 1.48
N LEU A 391 12.88 -12.43 2.57
CA LEU A 391 14.16 -11.73 2.68
C LEU A 391 15.35 -12.68 2.89
N VAL A 392 15.09 -13.97 3.15
CA VAL A 392 16.14 -14.98 3.34
C VAL A 392 17.10 -15.04 2.14
N PHE A 393 16.60 -15.02 0.90
CA PHE A 393 17.45 -15.13 -0.28
C PHE A 393 18.33 -13.89 -0.52
N PRO A 394 17.81 -12.64 -0.58
CA PRO A 394 18.67 -11.48 -0.78
C PRO A 394 19.71 -11.32 0.33
N PHE A 395 19.33 -11.55 1.60
CA PHE A 395 20.29 -11.52 2.70
C PHE A 395 21.22 -12.74 2.74
N GLY A 396 20.78 -13.90 2.25
CA GLY A 396 21.60 -15.10 2.13
C GLY A 396 22.72 -14.91 1.10
N ILE A 397 22.40 -14.31 -0.05
CA ILE A 397 23.40 -13.92 -1.05
C ILE A 397 24.36 -12.89 -0.45
N LEU A 398 23.84 -11.88 0.26
CA LEU A 398 24.67 -10.87 0.93
C LEU A 398 25.64 -11.53 1.94
N TYR A 399 25.14 -12.48 2.72
CA TYR A 399 25.94 -13.26 3.66
C TYR A 399 27.06 -14.04 2.96
N ILE A 400 26.76 -14.76 1.88
CA ILE A 400 27.75 -15.50 1.09
C ILE A 400 28.82 -14.55 0.52
N ILE A 401 28.42 -13.39 -0.02
CA ILE A 401 29.35 -12.37 -0.52
C ILE A 401 30.28 -11.89 0.60
N THR A 402 29.76 -11.58 1.80
CA THR A 402 30.59 -11.16 2.93
C THR A 402 31.55 -12.25 3.41
N LEU A 403 31.10 -13.52 3.39
CA LEU A 403 31.91 -14.67 3.76
C LEU A 403 33.10 -14.86 2.80
N VAL A 404 32.86 -14.86 1.49
CA VAL A 404 33.90 -15.03 0.46
C VAL A 404 34.88 -13.85 0.48
N THR A 405 34.36 -12.63 0.63
CA THR A 405 35.19 -11.41 0.57
C THR A 405 35.90 -11.10 1.89
N ARG A 406 35.59 -11.81 2.99
CA ARG A 406 36.11 -11.56 4.34
C ARG A 406 37.63 -11.43 4.42
N LYS A 407 38.36 -12.29 3.71
CA LYS A 407 39.83 -12.35 3.73
C LYS A 407 40.50 -11.58 2.59
N VAL A 408 39.74 -11.09 1.62
CA VAL A 408 40.29 -10.43 0.44
C VAL A 408 40.81 -9.04 0.79
N ARG A 409 42.06 -8.75 0.42
CA ARG A 409 42.73 -7.45 0.66
C ARG A 409 42.92 -6.61 -0.62
N LYS A 410 42.69 -7.19 -1.80
CA LYS A 410 42.87 -6.49 -3.08
C LYS A 410 41.77 -5.42 -3.23
N PRO A 411 42.11 -4.12 -3.36
CA PRO A 411 41.11 -3.05 -3.40
C PRO A 411 40.20 -3.14 -4.62
N SER A 412 40.71 -3.59 -5.78
CA SER A 412 39.90 -3.79 -6.99
C SER A 412 38.76 -4.79 -6.76
N PHE A 413 39.03 -5.89 -6.06
CA PHE A 413 38.01 -6.89 -5.74
C PHE A 413 36.99 -6.36 -4.72
N LEU A 414 37.43 -5.60 -3.71
CA LEU A 414 36.54 -4.98 -2.74
C LEU A 414 35.63 -3.92 -3.39
N ILE A 415 36.16 -3.13 -4.33
CA ILE A 415 35.37 -2.16 -5.11
C ILE A 415 34.31 -2.89 -5.96
N LEU A 416 34.66 -4.00 -6.61
CA LEU A 416 33.70 -4.81 -7.36
C LEU A 416 32.65 -5.49 -6.46
N THR A 417 33.01 -5.79 -5.22
CA THR A 417 32.09 -6.40 -4.23
C THR A 417 30.95 -5.45 -3.86
N PHE A 418 31.20 -4.14 -3.85
CA PHE A 418 30.20 -3.15 -3.46
C PHE A 418 28.91 -3.18 -4.32
N PRO A 419 28.96 -3.03 -5.65
CA PRO A 419 27.76 -3.15 -6.49
C PRO A 419 27.17 -4.56 -6.46
N LEU A 420 28.00 -5.60 -6.28
CA LEU A 420 27.53 -6.98 -6.17
C LEU A 420 26.64 -7.19 -4.91
N MET A 421 26.89 -6.46 -3.83
CA MET A 421 26.02 -6.50 -2.63
C MET A 421 24.68 -5.80 -2.81
N LEU A 422 24.58 -4.85 -3.75
CA LEU A 422 23.34 -4.14 -4.06
C LEU A 422 22.46 -4.90 -5.07
N LEU A 423 23.07 -5.76 -5.89
CA LEU A 423 22.39 -6.50 -6.95
C LEU A 423 21.16 -7.30 -6.47
N PRO A 424 21.18 -8.01 -5.33
CA PRO A 424 20.01 -8.76 -4.85
C PRO A 424 18.80 -7.88 -4.50
N PHE A 425 19.03 -6.59 -4.22
CA PHE A 425 17.99 -5.62 -3.85
C PHE A 425 17.48 -4.81 -5.05
N ALA A 426 18.19 -4.83 -6.17
CA ALA A 426 17.81 -4.13 -7.39
C ALA A 426 16.38 -4.43 -7.89
N PRO A 427 15.89 -5.69 -7.94
CA PRO A 427 14.52 -5.94 -8.41
C PRO A 427 13.47 -5.32 -7.49
N TYR A 428 13.66 -5.36 -6.17
CA TYR A 428 12.75 -4.74 -5.20
C TYR A 428 12.68 -3.22 -5.41
N PHE A 429 13.85 -2.56 -5.55
CA PHE A 429 13.90 -1.13 -5.81
C PHE A 429 13.22 -0.76 -7.13
N LEU A 430 13.46 -1.53 -8.19
CA LEU A 430 12.84 -1.30 -9.50
C LEU A 430 11.31 -1.37 -9.43
N HIS A 431 10.77 -2.37 -8.74
CA HIS A 431 9.32 -2.51 -8.58
C HIS A 431 8.70 -1.38 -7.76
N ILE A 432 9.35 -0.95 -6.68
CA ILE A 432 8.92 0.22 -5.89
C ILE A 432 8.87 1.46 -6.77
N VAL A 433 9.92 1.73 -7.55
CA VAL A 433 9.98 2.91 -8.43
C VAL A 433 8.89 2.90 -9.50
N GLN A 434 8.54 1.72 -10.02
CA GLN A 434 7.60 1.58 -11.13
C GLN A 434 6.14 1.55 -10.69
N HIS A 435 5.83 1.00 -9.50
CA HIS A 435 4.45 0.63 -9.13
C HIS A 435 3.99 1.16 -7.76
N ALA A 436 4.89 1.66 -6.89
CA ALA A 436 4.47 2.10 -5.56
C ALA A 436 3.73 3.44 -5.61
N PRO A 437 2.52 3.55 -5.04
CA PRO A 437 1.84 4.83 -4.91
C PRO A 437 2.61 5.74 -3.94
N THR A 438 2.55 7.04 -4.19
CA THR A 438 3.30 8.02 -3.39
C THR A 438 2.86 8.03 -1.94
N GLU A 439 1.59 7.74 -1.65
CA GLU A 439 1.01 7.76 -0.31
C GLU A 439 1.55 6.65 0.58
N ASN A 440 1.69 5.43 0.07
CA ASN A 440 2.24 4.30 0.84
C ASN A 440 3.72 4.49 1.17
N LEU A 441 4.43 5.26 0.33
CA LEU A 441 5.80 5.68 0.62
C LEU A 441 5.90 6.76 1.69
N ARG A 442 4.78 7.37 2.12
CA ARG A 442 4.77 8.43 3.14
C ARG A 442 5.30 7.94 4.47
N SER A 443 4.94 6.73 4.91
CA SER A 443 5.43 6.15 6.17
C SER A 443 6.94 5.85 6.15
N ALA A 444 7.46 5.47 4.98
CA ALA A 444 8.89 5.26 4.76
C ALA A 444 9.67 6.58 4.64
N ALA A 445 9.05 7.60 4.04
CA ALA A 445 9.59 8.96 3.94
C ALA A 445 9.61 9.65 5.31
N TYR A 446 8.47 9.70 5.98
CA TYR A 446 8.20 10.35 7.27
C TYR A 446 8.03 9.29 8.35
N THR A 447 9.07 9.16 9.15
CA THR A 447 9.49 7.94 9.84
C THR A 447 8.60 7.43 10.96
N SER A 448 8.35 6.11 10.96
CA SER A 448 8.22 5.29 12.17
C SER A 448 9.61 4.88 12.71
N PHE A 449 9.75 4.74 14.03
CA PHE A 449 11.02 4.35 14.67
C PHE A 449 11.54 2.99 14.16
N THR A 450 10.65 2.03 13.94
CA THR A 450 11.00 0.69 13.46
C THR A 450 11.57 0.72 12.04
N GLY A 451 10.97 1.51 11.15
CA GLY A 451 11.43 1.64 9.76
C GLY A 451 12.82 2.25 9.61
N THR A 452 13.17 3.22 10.48
CA THR A 452 14.52 3.81 10.47
C THR A 452 15.59 2.83 10.93
N VAL A 453 15.32 2.05 11.98
CA VAL A 453 16.24 1.03 12.49
C VAL A 453 16.47 -0.06 11.45
N LEU A 454 15.41 -0.55 10.79
CA LEU A 454 15.53 -1.56 9.73
C LEU A 454 16.36 -1.02 8.55
N THR A 455 16.09 0.21 8.10
CA THR A 455 16.87 0.85 7.02
C THR A 455 18.33 1.06 7.42
N ALA A 456 18.59 1.48 8.66
CA ALA A 456 19.96 1.62 9.20
C ALA A 456 20.70 0.28 9.20
N LEU A 457 20.01 -0.80 9.57
CA LEU A 457 20.55 -2.15 9.57
C LEU A 457 20.94 -2.59 8.16
N MET A 458 20.10 -2.33 7.16
CA MET A 458 20.40 -2.61 5.75
C MET A 458 21.61 -1.81 5.24
N LEU A 459 21.73 -0.53 5.59
CA LEU A 459 22.83 0.34 5.17
C LEU A 459 24.17 0.02 5.88
N SER A 460 24.11 -0.59 7.07
CA SER A 460 25.31 -0.86 7.88
C SER A 460 26.29 -1.84 7.21
N ILE A 461 25.80 -2.85 6.49
CA ILE A 461 26.63 -3.84 5.77
C ILE A 461 27.47 -3.17 4.65
N PRO A 462 26.88 -2.46 3.67
CA PRO A 462 27.64 -1.76 2.64
C PRO A 462 28.62 -0.74 3.23
N LEU A 463 28.25 -0.04 4.32
CA LEU A 463 29.12 0.92 5.00
C LEU A 463 30.37 0.27 5.64
N THR A 464 30.22 -0.91 6.25
CA THR A 464 31.39 -1.61 6.82
C THR A 464 32.31 -2.18 5.73
N LEU A 465 31.77 -2.59 4.57
CA LEU A 465 32.60 -2.93 3.41
C LEU A 465 33.36 -1.70 2.88
N TRP A 466 32.71 -0.54 2.85
CA TRP A 466 33.37 0.72 2.46
C TRP A 466 34.57 1.06 3.33
N MET A 467 34.44 0.93 4.65
CA MET A 467 35.57 1.10 5.55
C MET A 467 36.75 0.20 5.18
N ARG A 468 36.49 -1.05 4.75
CA ARG A 468 37.53 -1.98 4.29
C ARG A 468 38.20 -1.48 3.02
N ILE A 469 37.44 -0.92 2.08
CA ILE A 469 37.98 -0.32 0.85
C ILE A 469 38.91 0.85 1.19
N ILE A 470 38.50 1.76 2.09
CA ILE A 470 39.32 2.92 2.50
C ILE A 470 40.65 2.48 3.14
N ILE A 471 40.59 1.48 4.04
CA ILE A 471 41.78 0.90 4.69
C ILE A 471 42.68 0.21 3.64
N ALA A 472 42.10 -0.58 2.73
CA ALA A 472 42.85 -1.31 1.70
C ALA A 472 43.52 -0.39 0.68
N LEU A 473 42.88 0.73 0.34
CA LEU A 473 43.44 1.77 -0.52
C LEU A 473 44.56 2.57 0.16
N ARG A 474 44.85 2.31 1.45
CA ARG A 474 45.87 3.01 2.23
C ARG A 474 45.71 4.53 2.18
N VAL A 475 44.48 5.01 2.01
CA VAL A 475 44.15 6.44 1.92
C VAL A 475 44.68 7.24 3.12
N LEU A 476 44.80 6.57 4.27
CA LEU A 476 45.27 7.14 5.54
C LEU A 476 46.52 6.43 6.10
N ALA A 477 47.13 5.49 5.37
CA ALA A 477 48.39 4.88 5.80
C ALA A 477 49.55 5.80 5.40
N SER A 478 50.05 6.55 6.39
CA SER A 478 51.32 7.25 6.34
C SER A 478 52.49 6.26 6.43
N ASP A 479 52.66 5.35 5.47
CA ASP A 479 53.83 4.48 5.41
C ASP A 479 54.52 4.81 4.08
N THR A 480 55.55 5.64 4.02
CA THR A 480 56.80 5.62 4.81
C THR A 480 57.30 7.05 5.09
N ILE A 481 57.13 7.53 6.33
CA ILE A 481 57.96 8.62 6.86
C ILE A 481 59.24 7.98 7.39
N ASN A 482 60.32 8.10 6.60
CA ASN A 482 61.67 8.10 7.18
C ASN A 482 61.66 9.09 8.34
N ALA A 483 62.13 8.66 9.50
CA ALA A 483 61.96 9.28 10.83
C ALA A 483 62.49 10.72 11.01
N ASN A 484 62.82 11.46 9.94
CA ASN A 484 63.40 12.80 10.00
C ASN A 484 62.63 13.91 9.28
N THR A 485 61.39 13.71 8.82
CA THR A 485 60.58 14.83 8.28
C THR A 485 59.20 14.92 8.92
N LYS A 486 59.05 15.94 9.78
CA LYS A 486 57.76 16.46 10.25
C LYS A 486 56.96 17.00 9.06
N SER A 487 56.18 16.16 8.38
CA SER A 487 55.02 16.66 7.64
C SER A 487 53.78 15.84 8.05
N LEU A 488 52.95 16.47 8.86
CA LEU A 488 51.70 15.96 9.43
C LEU A 488 50.54 15.90 8.41
N LEU A 489 50.83 16.09 7.12
CA LEU A 489 49.81 16.19 6.08
C LEU A 489 49.92 14.99 5.13
N PRO A 490 48.86 14.17 4.97
CA PRO A 490 48.83 13.15 3.93
C PRO A 490 49.03 13.82 2.58
N SER A 491 49.77 13.16 1.67
CA SER A 491 50.08 13.73 0.37
C SER A 491 48.79 14.20 -0.35
N ARG A 492 48.84 15.35 -1.02
CA ARG A 492 47.71 15.89 -1.81
C ARG A 492 47.13 14.83 -2.76
N LYS A 493 47.98 13.91 -3.25
CA LYS A 493 47.62 12.78 -4.13
C LYS A 493 46.78 11.69 -3.44
N THR A 494 47.03 11.37 -2.17
CA THR A 494 46.23 10.41 -1.39
C THR A 494 44.85 10.96 -1.04
N LEU A 495 44.76 12.26 -0.72
CA LEU A 495 43.50 12.95 -0.44
C LEU A 495 42.62 13.11 -1.70
N ILE A 496 43.26 13.41 -2.84
CA ILE A 496 42.58 13.46 -4.14
C ILE A 496 42.08 12.07 -4.55
N ARG A 497 42.88 11.02 -4.37
CA ARG A 497 42.45 9.63 -4.67
C ARG A 497 41.28 9.18 -3.81
N SER A 498 41.27 9.54 -2.52
CA SER A 498 40.15 9.21 -1.64
C SER A 498 38.89 9.99 -1.97
N ALA A 499 39.02 11.28 -2.27
CA ALA A 499 37.90 12.11 -2.71
C ALA A 499 37.34 11.62 -4.07
N LEU A 500 38.21 11.19 -4.98
CA LEU A 500 37.81 10.61 -6.27
C LEU A 500 37.09 9.27 -6.08
N THR A 501 37.58 8.39 -5.20
CA THR A 501 36.88 7.13 -4.89
C THR A 501 35.55 7.37 -4.19
N VAL A 502 35.48 8.30 -3.24
CA VAL A 502 34.23 8.69 -2.58
C VAL A 502 33.25 9.26 -3.62
N GLY A 503 33.72 10.14 -4.51
CA GLY A 503 32.94 10.70 -5.62
C GLY A 503 32.43 9.64 -6.60
N ILE A 504 33.26 8.70 -7.02
CA ILE A 504 32.86 7.59 -7.93
C ILE A 504 31.83 6.68 -7.26
N SER A 505 31.92 6.49 -5.95
CA SER A 505 31.04 5.59 -5.21
C SER A 505 29.68 6.22 -4.97
N ILE A 506 29.66 7.50 -4.63
CA ILE A 506 28.45 8.33 -4.58
C ILE A 506 27.83 8.39 -5.97
N LEU A 507 28.64 8.56 -7.02
CA LEU A 507 28.19 8.54 -8.41
C LEU A 507 27.51 7.20 -8.73
N ILE A 508 28.14 6.05 -8.44
CA ILE A 508 27.57 4.72 -8.72
C ILE A 508 26.29 4.48 -7.91
N ALA A 509 26.27 4.81 -6.62
CA ALA A 509 25.08 4.67 -5.78
C ALA A 509 23.95 5.60 -6.25
N SER A 510 24.28 6.84 -6.61
CA SER A 510 23.32 7.79 -7.19
C SER A 510 22.85 7.35 -8.57
N LEU A 511 23.71 6.73 -9.39
CA LEU A 511 23.35 6.24 -10.72
C LEU A 511 22.36 5.06 -10.60
N LEU A 512 22.60 4.15 -9.65
CA LEU A 512 21.73 3.00 -9.41
C LEU A 512 20.35 3.39 -8.84
N VAL A 513 20.23 4.54 -8.20
CA VAL A 513 18.98 5.01 -7.57
C VAL A 513 18.25 6.02 -8.47
N ILE A 514 18.95 7.05 -8.97
CA ILE A 514 18.37 8.17 -9.72
C ILE A 514 18.09 7.82 -11.19
N VAL A 515 18.89 6.95 -11.82
CA VAL A 515 18.67 6.62 -13.25
C VAL A 515 17.40 5.79 -13.46
N PRO A 516 17.09 4.77 -12.63
CA PRO A 516 15.80 4.08 -12.71
C PRO A 516 14.61 5.01 -12.49
N THR A 517 14.68 5.96 -11.55
CA THR A 517 13.55 6.87 -11.29
C THR A 517 13.32 7.87 -12.42
N LEU A 518 14.38 8.33 -13.10
CA LEU A 518 14.24 9.23 -14.25
C LEU A 518 13.87 8.53 -15.57
N LEU A 519 14.31 7.29 -15.78
CA LEU A 519 14.11 6.57 -17.05
C LEU A 519 12.94 5.60 -17.04
N LEU A 520 12.66 4.96 -15.90
CA LEU A 520 11.74 3.82 -15.81
C LEU A 520 10.46 4.13 -15.06
N ARG A 521 10.37 5.29 -14.38
CA ARG A 521 9.09 5.72 -13.83
C ARG A 521 8.17 6.05 -15.00
N PRO A 522 7.09 5.29 -15.23
CA PRO A 522 6.14 5.64 -16.26
C PRO A 522 5.62 7.05 -15.97
N LYS A 523 5.62 7.94 -16.97
CA LYS A 523 5.03 9.29 -16.87
C LYS A 523 3.51 9.26 -16.62
N SER A 524 2.95 8.06 -16.50
CA SER A 524 1.53 7.73 -16.48
C SER A 524 1.33 6.48 -15.61
N PHE A 525 1.68 6.56 -14.32
CA PHE A 525 0.66 6.18 -13.35
C PHE A 525 -0.03 7.50 -13.01
N ALA A 526 -0.90 7.94 -13.93
CA ALA A 526 -1.95 8.85 -13.56
C ALA A 526 -2.86 8.01 -12.68
N GLN A 527 -2.46 7.83 -11.43
CA GLN A 527 -3.37 7.55 -10.34
C GLN A 527 -4.53 8.49 -10.61
N LYS A 528 -5.71 7.92 -10.86
CA LYS A 528 -6.94 8.65 -11.10
C LYS A 528 -6.95 9.69 -10.00
N LYS A 529 -6.69 10.94 -10.36
CA LYS A 529 -6.40 11.99 -9.39
C LYS A 529 -7.65 12.00 -8.54
N THR A 530 -7.54 11.54 -7.29
CA THR A 530 -8.59 11.69 -6.30
C THR A 530 -8.88 13.17 -6.34
N SER A 531 -10.03 13.49 -6.92
CA SER A 531 -10.33 14.85 -7.27
C SER A 531 -10.67 15.47 -5.95
N GLN A 532 -9.68 16.11 -5.33
CA GLN A 532 -9.89 16.91 -4.14
C GLN A 532 -10.92 17.95 -4.54
N ALA A 533 -12.16 17.70 -4.14
CA ALA A 533 -13.23 18.62 -4.40
C ALA A 533 -12.87 19.93 -3.69
N VAL A 534 -12.88 21.02 -4.43
CA VAL A 534 -12.73 22.33 -3.80
C VAL A 534 -14.01 22.58 -3.02
N ILE A 535 -13.90 22.63 -1.69
CA ILE A 535 -15.02 22.86 -0.79
C ILE A 535 -15.21 24.37 -0.65
N TYR A 536 -16.37 24.87 -1.05
CA TYR A 536 -16.78 26.26 -0.82
C TYR A 536 -17.87 26.29 0.24
N THR A 537 -17.83 27.27 1.14
CA THR A 537 -18.91 27.47 2.12
C THR A 537 -20.07 28.21 1.47
N GLY A 538 -21.23 27.55 1.40
CA GLY A 538 -22.48 28.11 0.89
C GLY A 538 -23.34 28.73 2.00
N GLU A 539 -24.18 29.71 1.64
CA GLU A 539 -25.25 30.20 2.53
C GLU A 539 -26.49 29.31 2.40
N ASN A 540 -27.08 28.88 3.52
CA ASN A 540 -28.32 28.12 3.51
C ASN A 540 -29.50 29.02 3.11
N LYS A 541 -29.87 29.00 1.82
CA LYS A 541 -31.05 29.71 1.28
C LYS A 541 -32.34 28.89 1.38
N GLY A 542 -32.53 28.18 2.49
CA GLY A 542 -33.69 27.31 2.71
C GLY A 542 -33.67 25.99 1.92
N ARG A 543 -32.53 25.61 1.36
CA ARG A 543 -32.36 24.36 0.59
C ARG A 543 -32.36 23.11 1.47
N ILE A 544 -31.99 23.30 2.74
CA ILE A 544 -31.89 22.25 3.74
C ILE A 544 -32.66 22.72 4.97
N GLN A 545 -33.66 21.94 5.36
CA GLN A 545 -34.48 22.15 6.55
C GLN A 545 -34.11 21.09 7.58
N LEU A 546 -33.79 21.55 8.79
CA LEU A 546 -33.49 20.69 9.94
C LEU A 546 -34.59 20.92 10.97
N SER A 547 -35.33 19.86 11.30
CA SER A 547 -36.28 19.84 12.41
C SER A 547 -35.81 18.91 13.51
N TYR A 548 -36.15 19.28 14.74
CA TYR A 548 -35.77 18.58 15.95
C TYR A 548 -37.03 18.30 16.77
N GLU A 549 -37.24 17.05 17.15
CA GLU A 549 -38.31 16.64 18.06
C GLU A 549 -37.71 15.87 19.23
N GLU A 550 -38.19 16.14 20.45
CA GLU A 550 -37.74 15.47 21.66
C GLU A 550 -38.91 14.81 22.36
N SER A 551 -38.73 13.54 22.71
CA SER A 551 -39.68 12.78 23.52
C SER A 551 -38.95 12.22 24.73
N SER A 552 -39.33 12.67 25.93
CA SER A 552 -38.72 12.19 27.17
C SER A 552 -39.45 10.93 27.67
N PHE A 553 -38.66 9.92 28.06
CA PHE A 553 -39.15 8.73 28.73
C PHE A 553 -38.32 8.44 29.99
N MET A 554 -38.92 8.75 31.15
CA MET A 554 -38.31 8.62 32.47
C MET A 554 -37.12 9.54 32.74
N ALA A 555 -35.89 9.07 32.49
CA ALA A 555 -34.64 9.81 32.72
C ALA A 555 -33.78 9.85 31.45
N ILE A 556 -34.35 9.41 30.33
CA ILE A 556 -33.71 9.29 29.02
C ILE A 556 -34.62 9.99 27.99
N SER A 557 -34.03 10.93 27.25
CA SER A 557 -34.68 11.64 26.16
C SER A 557 -34.35 10.95 24.85
N ALA A 558 -35.39 10.57 24.10
CA ALA A 558 -35.26 10.17 22.71
C ALA A 558 -35.40 11.41 21.81
N ARG A 559 -34.36 11.70 21.05
CA ARG A 559 -34.23 12.88 20.19
C ARG A 559 -34.28 12.45 18.74
N HIS A 560 -35.12 13.11 17.96
CA HIS A 560 -35.33 12.90 16.54
C HIS A 560 -34.77 14.10 15.77
N ILE A 561 -33.78 13.83 14.92
CA ILE A 561 -33.24 14.81 13.97
C ILE A 561 -33.80 14.44 12.61
N ILE A 562 -34.64 15.31 12.05
CA ILE A 562 -35.21 15.13 10.73
C ILE A 562 -34.58 16.16 9.79
N VAL A 563 -33.97 15.68 8.72
CA VAL A 563 -33.32 16.50 7.69
C VAL A 563 -34.10 16.34 6.40
N HIS A 564 -34.65 17.45 5.90
CA HIS A 564 -35.36 17.50 4.62
C HIS A 564 -34.59 18.35 3.61
N THR A 565 -34.46 17.85 2.39
CA THR A 565 -33.78 18.55 1.29
C THR A 565 -34.52 18.53 -0.03
N GLU A 566 -34.54 19.68 -0.69
CA GLU A 566 -35.14 19.83 -2.02
C GLU A 566 -34.16 19.51 -3.16
N THR A 567 -32.86 19.51 -2.88
CA THR A 567 -31.78 19.26 -3.85
C THR A 567 -30.99 18.03 -3.45
N PRO A 568 -30.57 17.17 -4.40
CA PRO A 568 -29.80 15.96 -4.09
C PRO A 568 -28.49 16.34 -3.40
N VAL A 569 -28.31 15.80 -2.20
CA VAL A 569 -27.10 15.99 -1.39
C VAL A 569 -26.15 14.84 -1.67
N PHE A 570 -24.87 15.16 -1.84
CA PHE A 570 -23.84 14.14 -2.04
C PHE A 570 -23.52 13.42 -0.73
N ARG A 571 -23.38 14.17 0.38
CA ARG A 571 -23.02 13.62 1.69
C ARG A 571 -23.56 14.48 2.84
N TYR A 572 -23.95 13.83 3.93
CA TYR A 572 -24.10 14.47 5.24
C TYR A 572 -23.01 14.03 6.22
N GLU A 573 -22.47 14.99 6.96
CA GLU A 573 -21.71 14.74 8.18
C GLU A 573 -22.52 15.32 9.35
N ILE A 574 -23.13 14.41 10.12
CA ILE A 574 -23.97 14.78 11.25
C ILE A 574 -23.25 14.40 12.53
N SER A 575 -23.17 15.34 13.46
CA SER A 575 -22.52 15.11 14.74
C SER A 575 -23.24 15.80 15.88
N VAL A 576 -23.18 15.17 17.04
CA VAL A 576 -23.78 15.65 18.29
C VAL A 576 -22.68 15.77 19.31
N SER A 577 -22.50 16.96 19.88
CA SER A 577 -21.60 17.17 21.00
C SER A 577 -22.40 17.55 22.23
N SER A 578 -22.06 16.97 23.38
CA SER A 578 -22.61 17.38 24.67
C SER A 578 -21.59 18.18 25.47
N SER A 579 -22.06 19.23 26.16
CA SER A 579 -21.22 20.01 27.08
C SER A 579 -21.05 19.32 28.45
N GLN A 580 -21.94 18.39 28.81
CA GLN A 580 -21.90 17.62 30.05
C GLN A 580 -22.28 16.15 29.77
N GLY A 581 -21.40 15.22 30.11
CA GLY A 581 -21.69 13.78 29.99
C GLY A 581 -21.48 13.18 28.60
N ILE A 582 -22.11 12.03 28.36
CA ILE A 582 -21.99 11.24 27.13
C ILE A 582 -23.02 11.81 26.11
N PRO A 583 -22.62 12.11 24.86
CA PRO A 583 -23.50 12.78 23.90
C PRO A 583 -24.71 11.94 23.48
N LEU A 584 -24.54 10.62 23.32
CA LEU A 584 -25.64 9.68 23.04
C LEU A 584 -25.29 8.26 23.49
N TYR A 585 -26.33 7.48 23.81
CA TYR A 585 -26.22 6.08 24.27
C TYR A 585 -26.55 5.07 23.18
N GLU A 586 -27.71 5.20 22.54
CA GLU A 586 -28.18 4.33 21.46
C GLU A 586 -28.67 5.19 20.30
N SER A 587 -28.58 4.66 19.08
CA SER A 587 -28.95 5.33 17.85
C SER A 587 -29.41 4.31 16.81
N ASN A 588 -30.33 4.71 15.93
CA ASN A 588 -30.72 3.89 14.77
C ASN A 588 -29.59 3.75 13.73
N TYR A 589 -28.65 4.70 13.69
CA TYR A 589 -27.42 4.65 12.88
C TYR A 589 -26.18 4.34 13.72
N GLU A 590 -25.18 3.69 13.09
CA GLU A 590 -23.85 3.55 13.67
C GLU A 590 -23.19 4.91 13.90
N TYR A 591 -22.38 5.02 14.95
CA TYR A 591 -21.68 6.25 15.30
C TYR A 591 -20.32 5.96 15.93
N VAL A 592 -19.42 6.95 15.81
CA VAL A 592 -18.09 6.93 16.43
C VAL A 592 -18.02 8.06 17.44
N LEU A 593 -17.59 7.73 18.67
CA LEU A 593 -17.32 8.72 19.72
C LEU A 593 -15.88 9.22 19.61
N ASP A 594 -15.71 10.52 19.45
CA ASP A 594 -14.41 11.20 19.47
C ASP A 594 -13.95 11.50 20.91
N GLU A 595 -12.65 11.73 21.09
CA GLU A 595 -12.01 12.07 22.39
C GLU A 595 -12.59 13.35 23.03
N GLN A 596 -13.34 14.15 22.27
CA GLN A 596 -13.96 15.41 22.69
C GLN A 596 -15.45 15.27 23.08
N ASN A 597 -15.96 14.07 23.39
CA ASN A 597 -17.38 13.80 23.65
C ASN A 597 -18.30 14.27 22.52
N ARG A 598 -17.83 14.10 21.28
CA ARG A 598 -18.60 14.33 20.06
C ARG A 598 -18.90 12.97 19.45
N ALA A 599 -20.17 12.65 19.27
CA ALA A 599 -20.59 11.50 18.49
C ALA A 599 -20.78 11.93 17.04
N GLN A 600 -20.15 11.20 16.12
CA GLN A 600 -20.31 11.40 14.67
C GLN A 600 -21.02 10.18 14.07
N PHE A 601 -22.15 10.40 13.42
CA PHE A 601 -22.88 9.33 12.75
C PHE A 601 -22.16 8.90 11.48
N ARG A 602 -22.18 7.59 11.22
CA ARG A 602 -21.67 6.98 9.99
C ARG A 602 -22.82 6.87 9.00
N LEU A 603 -22.75 7.62 7.91
CA LEU A 603 -23.79 7.65 6.87
C LEU A 603 -23.16 7.32 5.50
N PRO A 604 -23.87 6.58 4.64
CA PRO A 604 -23.49 6.44 3.22
C PRO A 604 -23.61 7.75 2.43
N ASP A 605 -23.13 7.73 1.19
CA ASP A 605 -23.29 8.86 0.27
C ASP A 605 -24.66 8.81 -0.43
N TRP A 606 -25.00 9.86 -1.16
CA TRP A 606 -26.28 10.00 -1.88
C TRP A 606 -27.53 9.64 -1.07
N PRO A 607 -27.71 10.26 0.11
CA PRO A 607 -28.93 10.11 0.87
C PRO A 607 -30.16 10.58 0.08
N GLY A 608 -31.31 10.00 0.40
CA GLY A 608 -32.62 10.44 -0.05
C GLY A 608 -33.01 11.83 0.45
N SER A 609 -34.19 12.29 0.04
CA SER A 609 -34.69 13.64 0.37
C SER A 609 -34.89 13.86 1.88
N ASP A 610 -35.24 12.79 2.59
CA ASP A 610 -35.59 12.80 4.01
C ASP A 610 -34.71 11.82 4.77
N ILE A 611 -34.06 12.29 5.85
CA ILE A 611 -33.35 11.42 6.80
C ILE A 611 -33.87 11.70 8.20
N GLU A 612 -34.19 10.63 8.93
CA GLU A 612 -34.51 10.69 10.36
C GLU A 612 -33.47 9.93 11.18
N ILE A 613 -32.74 10.65 12.02
CA ILE A 613 -31.82 10.08 13.02
C ILE A 613 -32.48 10.13 14.39
N VAL A 614 -32.60 8.97 15.02
CA VAL A 614 -33.18 8.82 16.35
C VAL A 614 -32.09 8.34 17.30
N TYR A 615 -31.83 9.09 18.36
CA TYR A 615 -30.85 8.73 19.38
C TYR A 615 -31.34 9.03 20.79
N SER A 616 -30.79 8.31 21.76
CA SER A 616 -31.13 8.47 23.18
C SER A 616 -30.00 9.17 23.95
N THR A 617 -30.34 10.08 24.84
CA THR A 617 -29.39 10.81 25.71
C THR A 617 -30.03 11.13 27.06
N ASP A 618 -29.26 11.68 28.01
CA ASP A 618 -29.81 12.08 29.32
C ASP A 618 -30.79 13.26 29.15
N ASP A 619 -31.89 13.27 29.92
CA ASP A 619 -32.93 14.31 29.84
C ASP A 619 -32.38 15.74 30.03
N ASP A 620 -31.36 15.91 30.88
CA ASP A 620 -30.76 17.21 31.22
C ASP A 620 -29.53 17.57 30.34
N ALA A 621 -29.18 16.75 29.34
CA ALA A 621 -27.98 16.96 28.54
C ALA A 621 -28.19 18.01 27.43
N ASP A 622 -27.56 19.17 27.59
CA ASP A 622 -27.44 20.17 26.53
C ASP A 622 -26.60 19.61 25.36
N SER A 623 -27.19 19.53 24.17
CA SER A 623 -26.52 19.05 22.97
C SER A 623 -26.46 20.11 21.88
N THR A 624 -25.33 20.14 21.18
CA THR A 624 -25.14 20.90 19.96
C THR A 624 -25.09 19.92 18.80
N ILE A 625 -26.07 20.04 17.91
CA ILE A 625 -26.16 19.26 16.68
C ILE A 625 -25.51 20.09 15.57
N THR A 626 -24.51 19.52 14.91
CA THR A 626 -23.87 20.11 13.73
C THR A 626 -24.14 19.22 12.53
N LEU A 627 -24.77 19.81 11.52
CA LEU A 627 -25.06 19.20 10.22
C LEU A 627 -24.20 19.89 9.16
N ASP A 628 -23.30 19.13 8.53
CA ASP A 628 -22.57 19.57 7.36
C ASP A 628 -23.06 18.80 6.14
N ALA A 629 -23.72 19.50 5.20
CA ALA A 629 -24.18 18.92 3.95
C ALA A 629 -23.27 19.33 2.81
N TYR A 630 -22.87 18.36 1.99
CA TYR A 630 -22.04 18.58 0.81
C TYR A 630 -22.88 18.39 -0.45
N LEU A 631 -23.01 19.44 -1.26
CA LEU A 631 -23.72 19.45 -2.53
C LEU A 631 -22.72 19.36 -3.68
N LEU A 632 -22.97 18.50 -4.65
CA LEU A 632 -22.13 18.38 -5.84
C LEU A 632 -22.58 19.38 -6.92
N ASN A 633 -21.67 20.28 -7.30
CA ASN A 633 -21.90 21.19 -8.43
C ASN A 633 -21.54 20.51 -9.76
N ASP A 634 -22.06 21.05 -10.87
CA ASP A 634 -21.79 20.60 -12.24
C ASP A 634 -20.28 20.50 -12.58
N ASP A 635 -19.47 21.37 -11.97
CA ASP A 635 -18.00 21.39 -12.13
C ASP A 635 -17.27 20.33 -11.25
N LYS A 636 -18.00 19.41 -10.60
CA LYS A 636 -17.49 18.47 -9.58
C LYS A 636 -16.83 19.14 -8.36
N SER A 637 -17.14 20.41 -8.12
CA SER A 637 -16.82 21.08 -6.85
C SER A 637 -17.88 20.77 -5.81
N LEU A 638 -17.52 20.81 -4.53
CA LEU A 638 -18.47 20.58 -3.43
C LEU A 638 -18.81 21.91 -2.75
N GLU A 639 -20.09 22.22 -2.65
CA GLU A 639 -20.59 23.29 -1.80
C GLU A 639 -20.93 22.69 -0.43
N ARG A 640 -20.27 23.15 0.64
CA ARG A 640 -20.57 22.78 2.02
C ARG A 640 -21.53 23.79 2.63
N ILE A 641 -22.68 23.31 3.09
CA ILE A 641 -23.64 24.06 3.89
C ILE A 641 -23.59 23.52 5.31
N SER A 642 -23.27 24.38 6.27
CA SER A 642 -23.18 24.02 7.69
C SER A 642 -24.34 24.63 8.47
N ILE A 643 -25.05 23.81 9.24
CA ILE A 643 -26.14 24.21 10.12
C ILE A 643 -25.82 23.72 11.52
N THR A 644 -25.86 24.62 12.50
CA THR A 644 -25.67 24.28 13.91
C THR A 644 -26.95 24.59 14.67
N TYR A 645 -27.45 23.61 15.41
CA TYR A 645 -28.64 23.72 16.25
C TYR A 645 -28.27 23.41 17.70
N ASN A 646 -28.64 24.28 18.63
CA ASN A 646 -28.40 24.12 20.06
C ASN A 646 -29.72 23.79 20.75
N THR A 647 -29.78 22.67 21.46
CA THR A 647 -31.00 22.26 22.17
C THR A 647 -31.27 23.09 23.43
N ALA A 648 -30.29 23.86 23.91
CA ALA A 648 -30.39 24.69 25.12
C ALA A 648 -31.09 26.07 24.91
N GLN A 649 -31.65 26.35 23.73
CA GLN A 649 -32.13 27.70 23.35
C GLN A 649 -33.64 27.86 23.14
N GLU A 650 -34.47 26.92 23.60
CA GLU A 650 -35.93 27.13 23.70
C GLU A 650 -36.39 27.67 25.06
#